data_AF-A0A4Y9N0E1-F1
#
_entry.id   AF-A0A4Y9N0E1-F1
#
_cell.length_a   1.000
_cell.length_b   1.000
_cell.length_c   1.000
_cell.angle_alpha   90.00
_cell.angle_beta   90.00
_cell.angle_gamma   90.00
#
_symmetry.space_group_name_H-M   'P 1'
#
loop_
_entity.id
_entity.type
_entity.pdbx_description
1 polymer ?
#
loop_
_entity_poly.entity_id
_entity_poly.type
_entity_poly.pdbx_seq_one_letter_code
_entity_poly.pdbx_strand_id
1 'polypeptide(L)'
;MTLTAVEERTERAKKTAPKRMQGGLLDQEMLWRSLPDALRKLDPRTLWRNPVMLIVEVGAVWSSVLAVIDPSWFGWLIVAWLWLTVVFANLAEAVAEGRGKAQAESLRKTKTSTMARRLVDWTPGGPIREEAVAAPLLQQGDLVIVEAGEVIPGDGDVTEGIASVDESAITGESAPVIRESGGDRSAVTGGTTVLSDRIIVRITQKPGESFIDRMIALVEGANRQKTPNEIALNILLSSLTIIFVFAVVTLQPLAIYSKANNPGVADTLALDDNGITGIVLVALLVCLIPTTIGALLSAIGIAGMDRLVQRNVLAMSGRAVEAAGDVNTLLLDKTGTITLGNRQAAAFVPLTGVSDAQLADAAQLSSLADETPEGRSIVVFATQQYGLRARTPGELEHARWVEFTATTRMSGVDLPDGHLLRKGAASAVAAWIRSEGGTVPDELGAVVDGISGAGGTPLAVGEIRNGTATVLGVIHLKDVVKAGMRERFDEMRRMGIRTVMITGDNPLTARAIADEAGVDDFLAEATPEDKMALIRTEQAGGRLVAMTGDGTNDAPALAQADVGVAMNSGTTAAKEAGNMVDLDSDPTKLIEIVEIGKQLLITRGALTTFSIANDIAKYFAIIPALFVGLFPGLDLLNIMRLHSPQSAILSAVIFNAVVIVALIPLALRGVRYTPAGASKLLSRNLSVYGLGGIIAPFIGIKLIDLVVRLLPGM
;
A
#
# COMPACT_ATOMS: atom_id res chain seq x y z
N MET A 1 40.22 10.47 -10.92
CA MET A 1 39.76 10.50 -9.50
C MET A 1 39.70 9.06 -9.03
N THR A 2 40.46 8.74 -7.98
CA THR A 2 40.79 7.39 -7.51
C THR A 2 39.61 6.69 -6.84
N LEU A 3 39.56 5.35 -6.99
CA LEU A 3 38.57 4.41 -6.46
C LEU A 3 38.23 4.59 -4.97
N THR A 4 39.12 5.20 -4.19
CA THR A 4 38.93 5.52 -2.77
C THR A 4 37.78 6.51 -2.50
N ALA A 5 37.44 7.40 -3.45
CA ALA A 5 36.36 8.38 -3.27
C ALA A 5 34.95 7.77 -3.43
N VAL A 6 34.83 6.60 -4.07
CA VAL A 6 33.55 5.91 -4.26
C VAL A 6 33.22 5.07 -3.02
N GLU A 7 34.21 4.41 -2.41
CA GLU A 7 34.04 3.65 -1.16
C GLU A 7 33.71 4.55 0.04
N GLU A 8 34.33 5.73 0.18
CA GLU A 8 33.99 6.69 1.23
C GLU A 8 32.56 7.26 1.06
N ARG A 9 32.07 7.42 -0.17
CA ARG A 9 30.68 7.81 -0.43
C ARG A 9 29.69 6.67 -0.12
N THR A 10 30.08 5.42 -0.34
CA THR A 10 29.21 4.27 0.00
C THR A 10 29.13 4.05 1.52
N GLU A 11 30.20 4.33 2.27
CA GLU A 11 30.17 4.30 3.74
C GLU A 11 29.42 5.48 4.37
N ARG A 12 29.49 6.68 3.79
CA ARG A 12 28.68 7.83 4.25
C ARG A 12 27.18 7.65 3.93
N ALA A 13 26.83 7.06 2.79
CA ALA A 13 25.44 6.77 2.44
C ALA A 13 24.79 5.72 3.38
N LYS A 14 25.58 4.81 3.96
CA LYS A 14 25.09 3.86 4.99
C LYS A 14 24.81 4.49 6.36
N LYS A 15 25.24 5.73 6.62
CA LYS A 15 25.09 6.40 7.94
C LYS A 15 23.92 7.39 8.04
N THR A 16 23.15 7.59 6.97
CA THR A 16 21.94 8.41 6.96
C THR A 16 20.73 7.64 6.42
N ALA A 17 20.57 6.39 6.84
CA ALA A 17 19.23 5.82 6.84
C ALA A 17 18.36 6.70 7.77
N PRO A 18 17.19 7.20 7.33
CA PRO A 18 16.28 7.86 8.25
C PRO A 18 16.05 6.88 9.41
N LYS A 19 16.23 7.34 10.64
CA LYS A 19 15.88 6.57 11.84
C LYS A 19 14.48 6.02 11.58
N ARG A 20 14.36 4.71 11.29
CA ARG A 20 13.09 4.00 11.35
C ARG A 20 12.52 4.39 12.70
N MET A 21 11.43 5.16 12.71
CA MET A 21 10.71 5.46 13.93
C MET A 21 10.24 4.11 14.46
N GLN A 22 11.06 3.49 15.31
CA GLN A 22 10.65 2.37 16.13
C GLN A 22 9.51 2.93 16.97
N GLY A 23 8.27 2.65 16.56
CA GLY A 23 7.08 3.06 17.27
C GLY A 23 7.18 2.51 18.68
N GLY A 24 7.58 3.37 19.62
CA GLY A 24 7.72 3.06 21.03
C GLY A 24 6.42 2.48 21.58
N LEU A 25 6.55 1.62 22.60
CA LEU A 25 5.44 1.26 23.49
C LEU A 25 4.62 2.51 23.78
N LEU A 26 3.32 2.48 23.47
CA LEU A 26 2.32 3.52 23.76
C LEU A 26 2.94 4.90 23.98
N ASP A 27 2.97 5.74 22.94
CA ASP A 27 3.29 7.13 23.16
C ASP A 27 2.18 7.72 24.05
N GLN A 28 2.42 7.78 25.36
CA GLN A 28 1.46 8.25 26.35
C GLN A 28 1.00 9.66 25.97
N GLU A 29 1.91 10.43 25.38
CA GLU A 29 1.64 11.75 24.83
C GLU A 29 0.55 11.71 23.73
N MET A 30 0.55 10.69 22.88
CA MET A 30 -0.46 10.52 21.83
C MET A 30 -1.84 10.16 22.41
N LEU A 31 -1.91 9.30 23.44
CA LEU A 31 -3.17 9.03 24.14
C LEU A 31 -3.74 10.30 24.78
N TRP A 32 -2.89 11.10 25.44
CA TRP A 32 -3.32 12.36 26.06
C TRP A 32 -3.76 13.40 25.03
N ARG A 33 -3.06 13.52 23.90
CA ARG A 33 -3.41 14.45 22.81
C ARG A 33 -4.74 14.08 22.13
N SER A 34 -5.06 12.79 22.01
CA SER A 34 -6.31 12.31 21.39
C SER A 34 -7.51 12.27 22.34
N LEU A 35 -7.32 12.43 23.65
CA LEU A 35 -8.41 12.38 24.64
C LEU A 35 -9.50 13.44 24.43
N PRO A 36 -9.21 14.71 24.10
CA PRO A 36 -10.24 15.71 23.82
C PRO A 36 -11.13 15.31 22.64
N ASP A 37 -10.54 14.72 21.59
CA ASP A 37 -11.30 14.25 20.43
C ASP A 37 -12.15 13.02 20.76
N ALA A 38 -11.65 12.11 21.60
CA ALA A 38 -12.42 10.98 22.11
C ALA A 38 -13.66 11.42 22.90
N LEU A 39 -13.55 12.48 23.70
CA LEU A 39 -14.67 13.06 24.45
C LEU A 39 -15.66 13.77 23.53
N ARG A 40 -15.20 14.47 22.49
CA ARG A 40 -16.08 15.08 21.47
C ARG A 40 -16.91 14.05 20.71
N LYS A 41 -16.43 12.81 20.61
CA LYS A 41 -17.13 11.68 19.99
C LYS A 41 -18.20 11.04 20.87
N LEU A 42 -18.46 11.53 22.09
CA LEU A 42 -19.60 11.12 22.92
C LEU A 42 -20.93 11.73 22.41
N ASP A 43 -21.15 11.70 21.09
CA ASP A 43 -22.42 12.10 20.47
C ASP A 43 -23.17 10.83 20.01
N PRO A 44 -24.39 10.57 20.54
CA PRO A 44 -25.21 9.41 20.16
C PRO A 44 -25.42 9.27 18.64
N ARG A 45 -25.40 10.39 17.90
CA ARG A 45 -25.54 10.41 16.44
C ARG A 45 -24.37 9.73 15.73
N THR A 46 -23.19 9.77 16.33
CA THR A 46 -21.98 9.13 15.79
C THR A 46 -21.93 7.64 16.15
N LEU A 47 -22.39 7.28 17.35
CA LEU A 47 -22.35 5.91 17.88
C LEU A 47 -23.41 4.98 17.27
N TRP A 48 -24.48 5.51 16.65
CA TRP A 48 -25.47 4.68 15.94
C TRP A 48 -24.87 3.76 14.85
N ARG A 49 -23.71 4.11 14.30
CA ARG A 49 -22.98 3.30 13.31
C ARG A 49 -22.25 2.10 13.92
N ASN A 50 -22.17 2.03 15.25
CA ASN A 50 -21.58 0.95 16.05
C ASN A 50 -22.61 0.47 17.10
N PRO A 51 -23.47 -0.52 16.76
CA PRO A 51 -24.58 -0.93 17.61
C PRO A 51 -24.11 -1.50 18.97
N VAL A 52 -22.92 -2.10 19.02
CA VAL A 52 -22.32 -2.61 20.25
C VAL A 52 -22.08 -1.46 21.24
N MET A 53 -21.37 -0.42 20.79
CA MET A 53 -21.03 0.72 21.66
C MET A 53 -22.25 1.58 22.01
N LEU A 54 -23.24 1.68 21.11
CA LEU A 54 -24.51 2.33 21.40
C LEU A 54 -25.22 1.68 22.59
N ILE A 55 -25.25 0.35 22.68
CA ILE A 55 -25.88 -0.37 23.80
C ILE A 55 -25.14 -0.09 25.12
N VAL A 56 -23.80 0.00 25.07
CA VAL A 56 -23.00 0.38 26.26
C VAL A 56 -23.33 1.81 26.70
N GLU A 57 -23.43 2.75 25.77
CA GLU A 57 -23.79 4.15 26.07
C GLU A 57 -25.20 4.26 26.65
N VAL A 58 -26.20 3.61 26.04
CA VAL A 58 -27.57 3.57 26.56
C VAL A 58 -27.59 2.95 27.95
N GLY A 59 -26.85 1.86 28.17
CA GLY A 59 -26.67 1.24 29.49
C GLY A 59 -26.02 2.18 30.50
N ALA A 60 -25.00 2.93 30.11
CA ALA A 60 -24.32 3.92 30.95
C ALA A 60 -25.27 5.06 31.35
N VAL A 61 -26.05 5.59 30.41
CA VAL A 61 -27.05 6.63 30.66
C VAL A 61 -28.13 6.10 31.60
N TRP A 62 -28.69 4.92 31.33
CA TRP A 62 -29.70 4.30 32.19
C TRP A 62 -29.17 4.05 33.61
N SER A 63 -27.97 3.50 33.73
CA SER A 63 -27.33 3.25 35.03
C SER A 63 -27.03 4.56 35.77
N SER A 64 -26.70 5.63 35.05
CA SER A 64 -26.51 6.96 35.64
C SER A 64 -27.80 7.49 36.25
N VAL A 65 -28.93 7.32 35.56
CA VAL A 65 -30.26 7.71 36.10
C VAL A 65 -30.58 6.89 37.35
N LEU A 66 -30.36 5.57 37.32
CA LEU A 66 -30.58 4.71 38.49
C LEU A 66 -29.69 5.09 39.67
N ALA A 67 -28.41 5.39 39.44
CA ALA A 67 -27.47 5.80 40.49
C ALA A 67 -27.77 7.18 41.08
N VAL A 68 -28.53 8.03 40.38
CA VAL A 68 -29.06 9.29 40.93
C VAL A 68 -30.30 9.05 41.80
N ILE A 69 -31.17 8.11 41.39
CA ILE A 69 -32.39 7.77 42.12
C ILE A 69 -32.05 7.02 43.43
N ASP A 70 -31.17 6.02 43.36
CA ASP A 70 -30.71 5.23 44.50
C ASP A 70 -29.17 5.26 44.58
N PRO A 71 -28.60 6.29 45.26
CA PRO A 71 -27.18 6.51 45.27
C PRO A 71 -26.45 5.48 46.13
N SER A 72 -25.61 4.68 45.47
CA SER A 72 -24.67 3.77 46.13
C SER A 72 -23.26 3.97 45.60
N TRP A 73 -22.27 3.78 46.47
CA TRP A 73 -20.85 3.85 46.07
C TRP A 73 -20.53 2.84 44.96
N PHE A 74 -21.05 1.62 45.10
CA PHE A 74 -20.93 0.56 44.09
C PHE A 74 -21.57 0.98 42.75
N GLY A 75 -22.79 1.53 42.76
CA GLY A 75 -23.48 1.98 41.56
C GLY A 75 -22.73 3.07 40.81
N TRP A 76 -22.21 4.07 41.52
CA TRP A 76 -21.40 5.13 40.92
C TRP A 76 -20.08 4.63 40.33
N LEU A 77 -19.43 3.65 40.97
CA LEU A 77 -18.23 3.02 40.41
C LEU A 77 -18.54 2.28 39.11
N ILE A 78 -19.64 1.51 39.05
CA ILE A 78 -20.06 0.84 37.81
C ILE A 78 -20.34 1.88 36.72
N VAL A 79 -21.14 2.91 37.01
CA VAL A 79 -21.45 3.99 36.06
C VAL A 79 -20.19 4.66 35.53
N ALA A 80 -19.23 4.98 36.39
CA ALA A 80 -17.96 5.57 35.98
C ALA A 80 -17.20 4.67 34.99
N TRP A 81 -17.14 3.36 35.25
CA TRP A 81 -16.47 2.42 34.35
C TRP A 81 -17.24 2.12 33.07
N LEU A 82 -18.57 2.20 33.07
CA LEU A 82 -19.37 2.14 31.84
C LEU A 82 -19.06 3.34 30.93
N TRP A 83 -19.03 4.55 31.46
CA TRP A 83 -18.62 5.74 30.69
C TRP A 83 -17.17 5.66 30.23
N LEU A 84 -16.24 5.22 31.08
CA LEU A 84 -14.86 4.99 30.69
C LEU A 84 -14.73 3.97 29.56
N THR A 85 -15.58 2.93 29.52
CA THR A 85 -15.60 1.96 28.42
C THR A 85 -15.93 2.63 27.09
N VAL A 86 -16.93 3.52 27.06
CA VAL A 86 -17.28 4.30 25.85
C VAL A 86 -16.13 5.23 25.47
N VAL A 87 -15.55 5.94 26.45
CA VAL A 87 -14.41 6.85 26.21
C VAL A 87 -13.19 6.10 25.67
N PHE A 88 -12.85 4.92 26.20
CA PHE A 88 -11.72 4.13 25.73
C PHE A 88 -11.92 3.57 24.32
N ALA A 89 -13.16 3.24 23.95
CA ALA A 89 -13.48 2.88 22.58
C ALA A 89 -13.27 4.07 21.62
N ASN A 90 -13.80 5.24 21.97
CA ASN A 90 -13.63 6.47 21.19
C ASN A 90 -12.16 6.90 21.11
N LEU A 91 -11.39 6.67 22.18
CA LEU A 91 -9.97 6.93 22.24
C LEU A 91 -9.19 6.08 21.24
N ALA A 92 -9.52 4.79 21.10
CA ALA A 92 -8.88 3.92 20.12
C ALA A 92 -9.02 4.45 18.69
N GLU A 93 -10.22 4.94 18.34
CA GLU A 93 -10.48 5.52 17.02
C GLU A 93 -9.80 6.88 16.85
N ALA A 94 -9.89 7.76 17.85
CA ALA A 94 -9.25 9.09 17.82
C ALA A 94 -7.72 8.99 17.68
N VAL A 95 -7.10 7.99 18.33
CA VAL A 95 -5.66 7.72 18.20
C VAL A 95 -5.30 7.23 16.80
N ALA A 96 -6.14 6.38 16.21
CA ALA A 96 -5.94 5.90 14.84
C ALA A 96 -6.01 7.06 13.83
N GLU A 97 -6.99 7.95 13.97
CA GLU A 97 -7.15 9.14 13.11
C GLU A 97 -6.05 10.19 13.33
N GLY A 98 -5.63 10.40 14.58
CA GLY A 98 -4.68 11.46 14.95
C GLY A 98 -3.31 11.31 14.29
N ARG A 99 -2.86 10.06 14.07
CA ARG A 99 -1.62 9.78 13.32
C ARG A 99 -1.70 10.27 11.87
N GLY A 100 -2.83 10.01 11.22
CA GLY A 100 -3.05 10.45 9.86
C GLY A 100 -3.09 11.98 9.76
N LYS A 101 -3.92 12.63 10.59
CA LYS A 101 -4.16 14.09 10.51
C LYS A 101 -2.87 14.93 10.55
N ALA A 102 -1.87 14.53 11.34
CA ALA A 102 -0.60 15.24 11.41
C ALA A 102 0.15 15.28 10.05
N GLN A 103 0.09 14.19 9.28
CA GLN A 103 0.70 14.13 7.95
C GLN A 103 -0.13 14.94 6.93
N ALA A 104 -1.46 14.85 7.00
CA ALA A 104 -2.36 15.62 6.15
C ALA A 104 -2.20 17.14 6.32
N GLU A 105 -2.01 17.61 7.56
CA GLU A 105 -1.82 19.04 7.85
C GLU A 105 -0.53 19.60 7.21
N SER A 106 0.56 18.82 7.24
CA SER A 106 1.81 19.18 6.56
C SER A 106 1.65 19.32 5.04
N LEU A 107 0.92 18.39 4.42
CA LEU A 107 0.62 18.42 2.98
C LEU A 107 -0.27 19.62 2.62
N ARG A 108 -1.29 19.89 3.45
CA ARG A 108 -2.23 21.01 3.24
C ARG A 108 -1.52 22.36 3.28
N LYS A 109 -0.59 22.55 4.22
CA LYS A 109 0.19 23.79 4.36
C LYS A 109 1.00 24.09 3.09
N THR A 110 1.64 23.07 2.52
CA THR A 110 2.44 23.18 1.29
C THR A 110 1.59 23.61 0.09
N LYS A 111 0.37 23.07 -0.04
CA LYS A 111 -0.55 23.46 -1.11
C LYS A 111 -1.02 24.91 -1.01
N THR A 112 -1.38 25.37 0.19
CA THR A 112 -1.95 26.72 0.39
C THR A 112 -0.97 27.87 0.13
N SER A 113 0.33 27.62 0.17
CA SER A 113 1.35 28.67 -0.04
C SER A 113 1.79 28.85 -1.51
N THR A 114 1.33 28.00 -2.43
CA THR A 114 1.86 27.98 -3.81
C THR A 114 1.06 28.92 -4.74
N MET A 115 1.77 29.79 -5.45
CA MET A 115 1.21 30.65 -6.50
C MET A 115 1.54 30.07 -7.88
N ALA A 116 0.55 30.03 -8.75
CA ALA A 116 0.66 29.54 -10.12
C ALA A 116 0.79 30.71 -11.12
N ARG A 117 1.59 30.51 -12.17
CA ARG A 117 1.67 31.41 -13.33
C ARG A 117 0.81 30.85 -14.45
N ARG A 118 -0.46 31.25 -14.49
CA ARG A 118 -1.42 30.78 -15.50
C ARG A 118 -1.25 31.54 -16.80
N LEU A 119 -1.22 30.81 -17.91
CA LEU A 119 -1.17 31.36 -19.26
C LEU A 119 -2.57 31.76 -19.74
N VAL A 120 -2.69 32.96 -20.29
CA VAL A 120 -3.95 33.51 -20.83
C VAL A 120 -3.87 33.59 -22.35
N ASP A 121 -4.87 33.03 -23.04
CA ASP A 121 -4.99 33.01 -24.51
C ASP A 121 -3.76 32.41 -25.23
N TRP A 122 -3.11 31.43 -24.62
CA TRP A 122 -1.86 30.87 -25.14
C TRP A 122 -2.07 29.96 -26.36
N THR A 123 -1.17 30.09 -27.33
CA THR A 123 -1.03 29.21 -28.50
C THR A 123 0.43 28.79 -28.68
N PRO A 124 0.70 27.59 -29.23
CA PRO A 124 2.07 27.14 -29.48
C PRO A 124 2.85 28.14 -30.35
N GLY A 125 3.98 28.63 -29.83
CA GLY A 125 4.80 29.65 -30.50
C GLY A 125 4.27 31.09 -30.47
N GLY A 126 3.16 31.35 -29.77
CA GLY A 126 2.59 32.68 -29.56
C GLY A 126 3.22 33.48 -28.41
N PRO A 127 2.84 34.76 -28.24
CA PRO A 127 3.32 35.59 -27.12
C PRO A 127 2.79 35.06 -25.78
N ILE A 128 3.67 34.93 -24.79
CA ILE A 128 3.35 34.45 -23.45
C ILE A 128 2.73 35.60 -22.64
N ARG A 129 1.49 35.43 -22.17
CA ARG A 129 0.83 36.30 -21.19
C ARG A 129 0.50 35.50 -19.94
N GLU A 130 0.98 35.98 -18.80
CA GLU A 130 0.91 35.29 -17.51
C GLU A 130 0.03 36.06 -16.53
N GLU A 131 -0.75 35.34 -15.74
CA GLU A 131 -1.50 35.83 -14.59
C GLU A 131 -1.13 35.02 -13.35
N ALA A 132 -0.85 35.71 -12.23
CA ALA A 132 -0.59 35.06 -10.95
C ALA A 132 -1.91 34.66 -10.28
N VAL A 133 -2.14 33.36 -10.13
CA VAL A 133 -3.35 32.78 -9.52
C VAL A 133 -2.94 31.84 -8.39
N ALA A 134 -3.63 31.87 -7.25
CA ALA A 134 -3.35 30.93 -6.18
C ALA A 134 -3.64 29.49 -6.65
N ALA A 135 -2.75 28.53 -6.35
CA ALA A 135 -2.90 27.14 -6.79
C ALA A 135 -4.29 26.52 -6.53
N PRO A 136 -4.98 26.78 -5.39
CA PRO A 136 -6.33 26.25 -5.16
C PRO A 136 -7.43 26.79 -6.08
N LEU A 137 -7.18 27.90 -6.78
CA LEU A 137 -8.14 28.54 -7.70
C LEU A 137 -7.98 28.09 -9.15
N LEU A 138 -6.95 27.29 -9.46
CA LEU A 138 -6.75 26.72 -10.78
C LEU A 138 -7.91 25.79 -11.16
N GLN A 139 -8.38 25.90 -12.40
CA GLN A 139 -9.45 25.07 -12.94
C GLN A 139 -8.90 24.02 -13.91
N GLN A 140 -9.67 22.95 -14.09
CA GLN A 140 -9.37 21.93 -15.09
C GLN A 140 -9.30 22.58 -16.49
N GLY A 141 -8.21 22.33 -17.19
CA GLY A 141 -7.91 22.89 -18.51
C GLY A 141 -7.01 24.12 -18.51
N ASP A 142 -6.78 24.76 -17.35
CA ASP A 142 -5.84 25.87 -17.22
C ASP A 142 -4.43 25.42 -17.65
N LEU A 143 -3.70 26.30 -18.34
CA LEU A 143 -2.31 26.10 -18.71
C LEU A 143 -1.43 26.90 -17.76
N VAL A 144 -0.44 26.28 -17.15
CA VAL A 144 0.51 26.93 -16.25
C VAL A 144 1.93 26.73 -16.75
N ILE A 145 2.73 27.80 -16.70
CA ILE A 145 4.16 27.72 -16.97
C ILE A 145 4.90 27.46 -15.66
N VAL A 146 5.83 26.51 -15.68
CA VAL A 146 6.69 26.17 -14.53
C VAL A 146 8.13 26.10 -15.00
N GLU A 147 9.00 26.88 -14.36
CA GLU A 147 10.43 26.97 -14.67
C GLU A 147 11.29 26.28 -13.59
N ALA A 148 12.55 26.01 -13.93
CA ALA A 148 13.53 25.46 -12.99
C ALA A 148 13.57 26.25 -11.66
N GLY A 149 13.43 25.51 -10.56
CA GLY A 149 13.35 26.04 -9.19
C GLY A 149 11.93 26.28 -8.68
N GLU A 150 10.90 26.19 -9.53
CA GLU A 150 9.51 26.39 -9.14
C GLU A 150 8.78 25.09 -8.81
N VAL A 151 7.75 25.22 -7.97
CA VAL A 151 6.85 24.13 -7.59
C VAL A 151 5.70 24.04 -8.57
N ILE A 152 5.40 22.84 -9.05
CA ILE A 152 4.24 22.55 -9.91
C ILE A 152 2.97 22.82 -9.08
N PRO A 153 2.10 23.76 -9.50
CA PRO A 153 1.01 24.25 -8.64
C PRO A 153 -0.19 23.29 -8.55
N GLY A 154 -0.34 22.37 -9.51
CA GLY A 154 -1.43 21.39 -9.53
C GLY A 154 -1.13 20.24 -10.49
N ASP A 155 -1.89 19.15 -10.36
CA ASP A 155 -1.71 17.97 -11.21
C ASP A 155 -2.12 18.27 -12.65
N GLY A 156 -1.35 17.73 -13.59
CA GLY A 156 -1.59 17.97 -15.00
C GLY A 156 -0.72 17.14 -15.92
N ASP A 157 -0.85 17.38 -17.22
CA ASP A 157 -0.01 16.80 -18.25
C ASP A 157 0.86 17.88 -18.89
N VAL A 158 2.14 17.57 -19.10
CA VAL A 158 3.06 18.41 -19.87
C VAL A 158 2.60 18.46 -21.32
N THR A 159 2.18 19.65 -21.77
CA THR A 159 1.76 19.88 -23.16
C THR A 159 2.89 20.39 -24.04
N GLU A 160 3.90 21.04 -23.44
CA GLU A 160 5.08 21.51 -24.15
C GLU A 160 6.31 21.49 -23.22
N GLY A 161 7.45 21.07 -23.79
CA GLY A 161 8.74 21.06 -23.12
C GLY A 161 9.14 19.70 -22.55
N ILE A 162 10.36 19.66 -22.05
CA ILE A 162 10.97 18.53 -21.34
C ILE A 162 11.75 19.08 -20.16
N ALA A 163 11.58 18.48 -18.99
CA ALA A 163 12.25 18.90 -17.77
C ALA A 163 12.53 17.73 -16.84
N SER A 164 13.55 17.88 -15.99
CA SER A 164 13.73 17.02 -14.82
C SER A 164 12.92 17.57 -13.64
N VAL A 165 12.20 16.70 -12.93
CA VAL A 165 11.31 17.03 -11.81
C VAL A 165 11.73 16.26 -10.57
N ASP A 166 11.83 16.96 -9.45
CA ASP A 166 12.01 16.42 -8.12
C ASP A 166 10.65 16.08 -7.50
N GLU A 167 10.36 14.79 -7.41
CA GLU A 167 9.13 14.27 -6.79
C GLU A 167 9.32 13.89 -5.31
N SER A 168 10.45 14.21 -4.68
CA SER A 168 10.80 13.82 -3.31
C SER A 168 9.79 14.26 -2.25
N ALA A 169 9.06 15.35 -2.48
CA ALA A 169 8.01 15.82 -1.59
C ALA A 169 6.84 14.83 -1.45
N ILE A 170 6.67 13.93 -2.43
CA ILE A 170 5.57 12.97 -2.52
C ILE A 170 6.10 11.54 -2.39
N THR A 171 7.15 11.21 -3.12
CA THR A 171 7.74 9.85 -3.16
C THR A 171 8.77 9.63 -2.05
N GLY A 172 9.36 10.70 -1.50
CA GLY A 172 10.48 10.61 -0.57
C GLY A 172 11.82 10.24 -1.22
N GLU A 173 11.84 9.91 -2.51
CA GLU A 173 13.03 9.55 -3.27
C GLU A 173 13.72 10.80 -3.86
N SER A 174 15.05 10.87 -3.75
CA SER A 174 15.82 12.07 -4.14
C SER A 174 16.26 12.06 -5.61
N ALA A 175 15.97 11.00 -6.37
CA ALA A 175 16.37 10.89 -7.77
C ALA A 175 15.37 11.65 -8.67
N PRO A 176 15.83 12.58 -9.52
CA PRO A 176 14.94 13.34 -10.38
C PRO A 176 14.41 12.52 -11.55
N VAL A 177 13.16 12.77 -11.93
CA VAL A 177 12.44 12.06 -12.99
C VAL A 177 12.25 12.98 -14.20
N ILE A 178 12.43 12.46 -15.42
CA ILE A 178 12.22 13.23 -16.66
C ILE A 178 10.74 13.21 -17.03
N ARG A 179 10.18 14.39 -17.29
CA ARG A 179 8.80 14.61 -17.73
C ARG A 179 8.81 15.36 -19.06
N GLU A 180 8.04 14.88 -20.04
CA GLU A 180 8.08 15.38 -21.42
C GLU A 180 6.70 15.39 -22.08
N SER A 181 6.49 16.31 -23.02
CA SER A 181 5.25 16.39 -23.79
C SER A 181 5.10 15.25 -24.80
N GLY A 182 3.87 14.71 -24.94
CA GLY A 182 3.50 13.84 -26.07
C GLY A 182 3.83 12.34 -25.92
N GLY A 183 4.31 11.91 -24.75
CA GLY A 183 4.56 10.49 -24.43
C GLY A 183 3.92 10.06 -23.11
N ASP A 184 4.15 8.80 -22.71
CA ASP A 184 3.58 8.20 -21.48
C ASP A 184 4.11 8.84 -20.18
N ARG A 185 5.13 9.72 -20.28
CA ARG A 185 5.77 10.44 -19.16
C ARG A 185 5.32 11.90 -19.04
N SER A 186 4.20 12.27 -19.65
CA SER A 186 3.66 13.65 -19.59
C SER A 186 3.08 14.03 -18.24
N ALA A 187 2.62 13.06 -17.43
CA ALA A 187 1.91 13.35 -16.20
C ALA A 187 2.85 13.96 -15.13
N VAL A 188 2.45 15.07 -14.52
CA VAL A 188 3.13 15.74 -13.42
C VAL A 188 2.21 15.91 -12.22
N THR A 189 2.80 15.94 -11.02
CA THR A 189 2.04 16.01 -9.77
C THR A 189 2.25 17.35 -9.08
N GLY A 190 1.18 17.97 -8.62
CA GLY A 190 1.25 19.22 -7.87
C GLY A 190 2.03 19.07 -6.57
N GLY A 191 2.83 20.07 -6.20
CA GLY A 191 3.71 20.05 -5.03
C GLY A 191 5.12 19.51 -5.29
N THR A 192 5.39 18.97 -6.48
CA THR A 192 6.74 18.58 -6.93
C THR A 192 7.50 19.78 -7.51
N THR A 193 8.83 19.71 -7.60
CA THR A 193 9.66 20.86 -8.02
C THR A 193 10.34 20.60 -9.35
N VAL A 194 10.24 21.55 -10.29
CA VAL A 194 10.99 21.47 -11.56
C VAL A 194 12.45 21.82 -11.30
N LEU A 195 13.39 20.98 -11.75
CA LEU A 195 14.82 21.18 -11.53
C LEU A 195 15.56 21.73 -12.75
N SER A 196 15.12 21.40 -13.96
CA SER A 196 15.75 21.85 -15.20
C SER A 196 14.73 22.34 -16.20
N ASP A 197 15.16 23.26 -17.06
CA ASP A 197 14.41 23.75 -18.21
C ASP A 197 13.05 24.39 -17.82
N ARG A 198 12.09 24.35 -18.75
CA ARG A 198 10.73 24.88 -18.57
C ARG A 198 9.72 23.91 -19.17
N ILE A 199 8.57 23.80 -18.53
CA ILE A 199 7.44 23.01 -19.01
C ILE A 199 6.14 23.82 -18.93
N ILE A 200 5.26 23.57 -19.88
CA ILE A 200 3.87 24.03 -19.84
C ILE A 200 3.00 22.85 -19.46
N VAL A 201 2.27 23.01 -18.35
CA VAL A 201 1.43 21.97 -17.77
C VAL A 201 -0.03 22.35 -17.95
N ARG A 202 -0.83 21.45 -18.52
CA ARG A 202 -2.29 21.56 -18.55
C ARG A 202 -2.87 20.90 -17.31
N ILE A 203 -3.54 21.67 -16.48
CA ILE A 203 -4.21 21.17 -15.28
C ILE A 203 -5.30 20.18 -15.68
N THR A 204 -5.23 18.95 -15.18
CA THR A 204 -6.18 17.88 -15.53
C THR A 204 -7.24 17.67 -14.46
N GLN A 205 -6.99 18.08 -13.23
CA GLN A 205 -7.86 17.82 -12.08
C GLN A 205 -8.72 19.03 -11.71
N LYS A 206 -9.90 18.76 -11.12
CA LYS A 206 -10.78 19.82 -10.60
C LYS A 206 -10.31 20.30 -9.22
N PRO A 207 -10.70 21.52 -8.79
CA PRO A 207 -10.45 21.98 -7.44
C PRO A 207 -10.96 20.99 -6.39
N GLY A 208 -10.08 20.57 -5.48
CA GLY A 208 -10.40 19.58 -4.43
C GLY A 208 -10.21 18.12 -4.84
N GLU A 209 -9.84 17.85 -6.09
CA GLU A 209 -9.59 16.51 -6.62
C GLU A 209 -8.10 16.30 -6.97
N SER A 210 -7.19 17.17 -6.52
CA SER A 210 -5.75 16.96 -6.73
C SER A 210 -5.24 15.74 -5.96
N PHE A 211 -4.07 15.24 -6.34
CA PHE A 211 -3.38 14.12 -5.72
C PHE A 211 -3.18 14.34 -4.22
N ILE A 212 -2.73 15.54 -3.86
CA ILE A 212 -2.58 15.95 -2.45
C ILE A 212 -3.95 15.99 -1.75
N ASP A 213 -5.02 16.45 -2.41
CA ASP A 213 -6.36 16.44 -1.80
C ASP A 213 -6.86 15.02 -1.55
N ARG A 214 -6.61 14.10 -2.48
CA ARG A 214 -6.92 12.68 -2.31
C ARG A 214 -6.13 12.07 -1.16
N MET A 215 -4.83 12.36 -1.05
CA MET A 215 -4.02 11.96 0.10
C MET A 215 -4.61 12.49 1.42
N ILE A 216 -4.94 13.79 1.49
CA ILE A 216 -5.56 14.42 2.66
C ILE A 216 -6.89 13.74 3.00
N ALA A 217 -7.77 13.54 2.03
CA ALA A 217 -9.09 12.95 2.25
C ALA A 217 -9.02 11.49 2.73
N LEU A 218 -8.07 10.70 2.22
CA LEU A 218 -7.82 9.33 2.65
C LEU A 218 -7.31 9.27 4.09
N VAL A 219 -6.35 10.14 4.41
CA VAL A 219 -5.70 10.22 5.71
C VAL A 219 -6.63 10.79 6.79
N GLU A 220 -7.50 11.74 6.44
CA GLU A 220 -8.54 12.29 7.34
C GLU A 220 -9.74 11.34 7.51
N GLY A 221 -9.83 10.25 6.74
CA GLY A 221 -10.87 9.23 6.85
C GLY A 221 -12.26 9.67 6.36
N ALA A 222 -12.37 10.82 5.70
CA ALA A 222 -13.64 11.47 5.35
C ALA A 222 -14.50 10.68 4.34
N ASN A 223 -13.88 9.83 3.51
CA ASN A 223 -14.55 9.03 2.47
C ASN A 223 -14.44 7.50 2.66
N ARG A 224 -14.14 7.02 3.87
CA ARG A 224 -14.00 5.57 4.11
C ARG A 224 -15.37 4.88 4.17
N GLN A 225 -15.59 3.94 3.25
CA GLN A 225 -16.65 2.93 3.38
C GLN A 225 -16.18 1.74 4.22
N LYS A 226 -17.11 1.11 4.95
CA LYS A 226 -16.83 -0.14 5.67
C LYS A 226 -16.49 -1.24 4.66
N THR A 227 -15.48 -2.03 4.98
CA THR A 227 -14.99 -3.11 4.10
C THR A 227 -15.83 -4.38 4.26
N PRO A 228 -15.83 -5.32 3.29
CA PRO A 228 -16.63 -6.55 3.37
C PRO A 228 -16.44 -7.35 4.66
N ASN A 229 -15.20 -7.59 5.10
CA ASN A 229 -14.89 -8.28 6.35
C ASN A 229 -15.32 -7.45 7.57
N GLU A 230 -15.16 -6.13 7.53
CA GLU A 230 -15.66 -5.25 8.60
C GLU A 230 -17.19 -5.31 8.72
N ILE A 231 -17.91 -5.37 7.60
CA ILE A 231 -19.36 -5.55 7.58
C ILE A 231 -19.73 -6.94 8.13
N ALA A 232 -19.07 -8.00 7.66
CA ALA A 232 -19.32 -9.37 8.12
C ALA A 232 -19.11 -9.50 9.64
N LEU A 233 -18.03 -8.93 10.17
CA LEU A 233 -17.76 -8.92 11.60
C LEU A 233 -18.80 -8.08 12.35
N ASN A 234 -19.18 -6.89 11.84
CA ASN A 234 -20.23 -6.09 12.46
C ASN A 234 -21.58 -6.84 12.51
N ILE A 235 -21.94 -7.61 11.49
CA ILE A 235 -23.13 -8.45 11.49
C ILE A 235 -23.02 -9.49 12.60
N LEU A 236 -21.92 -10.24 12.67
CA LEU A 236 -21.68 -11.24 13.72
C LEU A 236 -21.78 -10.62 15.12
N LEU A 237 -21.11 -9.49 15.35
CA LEU A 237 -21.11 -8.79 16.63
C LEU A 237 -22.50 -8.29 17.00
N SER A 238 -23.25 -7.76 16.03
CA SER A 238 -24.62 -7.31 16.24
C SER A 238 -25.55 -8.47 16.59
N SER A 239 -25.43 -9.60 15.87
CA SER A 239 -26.21 -10.82 16.16
C SER A 239 -25.90 -11.36 17.55
N LEU A 240 -24.63 -11.48 17.94
CA LEU A 240 -24.23 -11.90 19.29
C LEU A 240 -24.76 -10.92 20.35
N THR A 241 -24.70 -9.63 20.08
CA THR A 241 -25.22 -8.59 20.98
C THR A 241 -26.71 -8.76 21.22
N ILE A 242 -27.50 -8.95 20.15
CA ILE A 242 -28.95 -9.20 20.27
C ILE A 242 -29.22 -10.46 21.09
N ILE A 243 -28.48 -11.55 20.81
CA ILE A 243 -28.60 -12.81 21.57
C ILE A 243 -28.32 -12.57 23.06
N PHE A 244 -27.26 -11.83 23.40
CA PHE A 244 -26.94 -11.53 24.80
C PHE A 244 -27.93 -10.59 25.47
N VAL A 245 -28.48 -9.61 24.74
CA VAL A 245 -29.57 -8.77 25.24
C VAL A 245 -30.76 -9.65 25.64
N PHE A 246 -31.21 -10.55 24.75
CA PHE A 246 -32.31 -11.47 25.07
C PHE A 246 -31.95 -12.40 26.24
N ALA A 247 -30.75 -12.98 26.25
CA ALA A 247 -30.30 -13.86 27.33
C ALA A 247 -30.34 -13.13 28.68
N VAL A 248 -29.80 -11.92 28.76
CA VAL A 248 -29.77 -11.12 30.01
C VAL A 248 -31.19 -10.70 30.42
N VAL A 249 -32.04 -10.26 29.49
CA VAL A 249 -33.43 -9.92 29.79
C VAL A 249 -34.20 -11.12 30.34
N THR A 250 -33.95 -12.34 29.84
CA THR A 250 -34.61 -13.56 30.36
C THR A 250 -34.14 -13.96 31.76
N LEU A 251 -32.98 -13.50 32.23
CA LEU A 251 -32.53 -13.74 33.60
C LEU A 251 -33.40 -13.00 34.63
N GLN A 252 -33.99 -11.85 34.26
CA GLN A 252 -34.81 -11.06 35.18
C GLN A 252 -36.04 -11.83 35.70
N PRO A 253 -36.95 -12.36 34.87
CA PRO A 253 -38.10 -13.11 35.36
C PRO A 253 -37.69 -14.39 36.11
N LEU A 254 -36.58 -15.04 35.71
CA LEU A 254 -36.04 -16.20 36.45
C LEU A 254 -35.55 -15.81 37.84
N ALA A 255 -34.85 -14.68 37.97
CA ALA A 255 -34.37 -14.16 39.25
C ALA A 255 -35.54 -13.80 40.18
N ILE A 256 -36.56 -13.11 39.65
CA ILE A 256 -37.80 -12.79 40.38
C ILE A 256 -38.46 -14.07 40.89
N TYR A 257 -38.66 -15.05 40.00
CA TYR A 257 -39.28 -16.34 40.37
C TYR A 257 -38.46 -17.09 41.42
N SER A 258 -37.13 -17.11 41.27
CA SER A 258 -36.24 -17.81 42.21
C SER A 258 -36.23 -17.15 43.58
N LYS A 259 -36.20 -15.81 43.64
CA LYS A 259 -36.26 -15.03 44.88
C LYS A 259 -37.62 -15.19 45.59
N ALA A 260 -38.73 -15.13 44.85
CA ALA A 260 -40.07 -15.33 45.40
C ALA A 260 -40.25 -16.71 46.06
N ASN A 261 -39.58 -17.75 45.53
CA ASN A 261 -39.61 -19.09 46.11
C ASN A 261 -38.59 -19.30 47.24
N ASN A 262 -37.70 -18.33 47.50
CA ASN A 262 -36.67 -18.40 48.55
C ASN A 262 -36.67 -17.12 49.42
N PRO A 263 -37.77 -16.84 50.16
CA PRO A 263 -37.92 -15.60 50.94
C PRO A 263 -36.91 -15.45 52.10
N GLY A 264 -36.15 -16.51 52.42
CA GLY A 264 -35.08 -16.46 53.43
C GLY A 264 -33.77 -15.84 52.94
N VAL A 265 -33.63 -15.54 51.65
CA VAL A 265 -32.43 -14.92 51.08
C VAL A 265 -32.52 -13.41 51.27
N ALA A 266 -31.53 -12.79 51.92
CA ALA A 266 -31.49 -11.35 52.12
C ALA A 266 -31.29 -10.58 50.79
N ASP A 267 -31.74 -9.33 50.76
CA ASP A 267 -31.46 -8.43 49.66
C ASP A 267 -29.99 -8.04 49.63
N THR A 268 -29.48 -7.89 48.41
CA THR A 268 -28.11 -7.48 48.12
C THR A 268 -28.14 -6.37 47.08
N LEU A 269 -27.02 -5.66 46.91
CA LEU A 269 -26.88 -4.65 45.85
C LEU A 269 -27.00 -5.23 44.43
N ALA A 270 -26.90 -6.56 44.28
CA ALA A 270 -27.02 -7.24 43.00
C ALA A 270 -28.39 -7.88 42.75
N LEU A 271 -29.09 -8.25 43.82
CA LEU A 271 -30.35 -8.99 43.77
C LEU A 271 -31.26 -8.56 44.93
N ASP A 272 -32.45 -8.08 44.58
CA ASP A 272 -33.52 -7.66 45.51
C ASP A 272 -34.84 -8.42 45.22
N ASP A 273 -35.91 -8.07 45.92
CA ASP A 273 -37.26 -8.65 45.72
C ASP A 273 -37.81 -8.47 44.29
N ASN A 274 -37.33 -7.49 43.54
CA ASN A 274 -37.70 -7.23 42.15
C ASN A 274 -36.77 -7.91 41.13
N GLY A 275 -35.84 -8.75 41.61
CA GLY A 275 -34.91 -9.53 40.79
C GLY A 275 -33.51 -8.93 40.77
N ILE A 276 -32.84 -9.00 39.61
CA ILE A 276 -31.49 -8.43 39.44
C ILE A 276 -31.61 -6.91 39.40
N THR A 277 -30.76 -6.19 40.14
CA THR A 277 -30.78 -4.73 40.13
C THR A 277 -30.40 -4.20 38.75
N GLY A 278 -31.04 -3.11 38.32
CA GLY A 278 -30.88 -2.59 36.95
C GLY A 278 -29.42 -2.28 36.59
N ILE A 279 -28.63 -1.75 37.53
CA ILE A 279 -27.20 -1.46 37.34
C ILE A 279 -26.40 -2.75 37.11
N VAL A 280 -26.67 -3.80 37.88
CA VAL A 280 -25.97 -5.10 37.73
C VAL A 280 -26.38 -5.80 36.45
N LEU A 281 -27.65 -5.68 36.04
CA LEU A 281 -28.13 -6.21 34.77
C LEU A 281 -27.41 -5.55 33.58
N VAL A 282 -27.22 -4.23 33.62
CA VAL A 282 -26.42 -3.50 32.62
C VAL A 282 -24.95 -3.91 32.69
N ALA A 283 -24.35 -4.00 33.88
CA ALA A 283 -22.96 -4.43 34.05
C ALA A 283 -22.71 -5.82 33.46
N LEU A 284 -23.62 -6.77 33.72
CA LEU A 284 -23.61 -8.10 33.14
C LEU A 284 -23.68 -8.03 31.61
N LEU A 285 -24.67 -7.30 31.07
CA LEU A 285 -24.85 -7.14 29.63
C LEU A 285 -23.59 -6.60 28.95
N VAL A 286 -23.00 -5.52 29.48
CA VAL A 286 -21.81 -4.88 28.91
C VAL A 286 -20.59 -5.80 28.99
N CYS A 287 -20.46 -6.61 30.03
CA CYS A 287 -19.39 -7.60 30.13
C CYS A 287 -19.53 -8.73 29.12
N LEU A 288 -20.75 -9.17 28.81
CA LEU A 288 -20.99 -10.31 27.89
C LEU A 288 -20.96 -9.92 26.41
N ILE A 289 -21.39 -8.71 26.08
CA ILE A 289 -21.34 -8.21 24.70
C ILE A 289 -19.86 -8.09 24.27
N PRO A 290 -19.52 -8.37 22.99
CA PRO A 290 -18.15 -8.33 22.48
C PRO A 290 -17.64 -6.88 22.28
N THR A 291 -17.61 -6.11 23.36
CA THR A 291 -17.24 -4.69 23.40
C THR A 291 -15.77 -4.46 23.02
N THR A 292 -14.87 -5.39 23.38
CA THR A 292 -13.43 -5.28 23.08
C THR A 292 -13.16 -5.19 21.58
N ILE A 293 -13.71 -6.10 20.77
CA ILE A 293 -13.54 -6.07 19.31
C ILE A 293 -14.43 -4.99 18.67
N GLY A 294 -15.64 -4.76 19.19
CA GLY A 294 -16.54 -3.69 18.72
C GLY A 294 -15.92 -2.29 18.84
N ALA A 295 -15.09 -2.07 19.87
CA ALA A 295 -14.36 -0.82 20.08
C ALA A 295 -13.15 -0.66 19.14
N LEU A 296 -12.46 -1.75 18.81
CA LEU A 296 -11.17 -1.70 18.11
C LEU A 296 -11.29 -1.86 16.59
N LEU A 297 -12.42 -2.37 16.08
CA LEU A 297 -12.59 -2.73 14.67
C LEU A 297 -12.29 -1.56 13.70
N SER A 298 -12.85 -0.38 13.96
CA SER A 298 -12.61 0.82 13.14
C SER A 298 -11.14 1.26 13.19
N ALA A 299 -10.54 1.24 14.39
CA ALA A 299 -9.16 1.65 14.60
C ALA A 299 -8.16 0.77 13.82
N ILE A 300 -8.40 -0.54 13.75
CA ILE A 300 -7.58 -1.49 12.96
C ILE A 300 -7.62 -1.12 11.47
N GLY A 301 -8.81 -0.79 10.95
CA GLY A 301 -8.97 -0.40 9.54
C GLY A 301 -8.23 0.89 9.21
N ILE A 302 -8.40 1.92 10.06
CA ILE A 302 -7.73 3.22 9.90
C ILE A 302 -6.20 3.05 9.96
N ALA A 303 -5.69 2.31 10.94
CA ALA A 303 -4.26 2.04 11.07
C ALA A 303 -3.70 1.18 9.93
N GLY A 304 -4.51 0.35 9.27
CA GLY A 304 -4.10 -0.37 8.06
C GLY A 304 -3.84 0.55 6.88
N MET A 305 -4.74 1.50 6.64
CA MET A 305 -4.58 2.49 5.57
C MET A 305 -3.39 3.42 5.85
N ASP A 306 -3.25 3.90 7.08
CA ASP A 306 -2.11 4.73 7.52
C ASP A 306 -0.76 4.05 7.25
N ARG A 307 -0.67 2.74 7.50
CA ARG A 307 0.55 1.96 7.24
C ARG A 307 0.87 1.81 5.75
N LEU A 308 -0.11 1.77 4.85
CA LEU A 308 0.16 1.80 3.41
C LEU A 308 0.68 3.16 2.96
N VAL A 309 0.08 4.25 3.44
CA VAL A 309 0.55 5.62 3.14
C VAL A 309 1.99 5.81 3.63
N GLN A 310 2.35 5.28 4.79
CA GLN A 310 3.73 5.28 5.32
C GLN A 310 4.71 4.42 4.50
N ARG A 311 4.21 3.52 3.64
CA ARG A 311 5.00 2.79 2.64
C ARG A 311 4.86 3.40 1.25
N ASN A 312 4.46 4.67 1.18
CA ASN A 312 4.21 5.42 -0.03
C ASN A 312 3.29 4.65 -1.01
N VAL A 313 2.22 4.04 -0.50
CA VAL A 313 1.14 3.44 -1.31
C VAL A 313 -0.17 4.11 -0.93
N LEU A 314 -0.84 4.71 -1.91
CA LEU A 314 -2.15 5.32 -1.72
C LEU A 314 -3.24 4.31 -2.07
N ALA A 315 -4.04 3.91 -1.09
CA ALA A 315 -5.23 3.10 -1.33
C ALA A 315 -6.46 3.99 -1.40
N MET A 316 -7.18 3.97 -2.53
CA MET A 316 -8.37 4.80 -2.76
C MET A 316 -9.56 4.39 -1.86
N SER A 317 -9.50 3.18 -1.29
CA SER A 317 -10.48 2.70 -0.32
C SER A 317 -9.88 1.67 0.62
N GLY A 318 -10.45 1.55 1.83
CA GLY A 318 -10.11 0.45 2.75
C GLY A 318 -10.42 -0.94 2.15
N ARG A 319 -11.35 -1.04 1.20
CA ARG A 319 -11.69 -2.29 0.52
C ARG A 319 -10.50 -2.81 -0.29
N ALA A 320 -9.78 -1.94 -0.98
CA ALA A 320 -8.58 -2.33 -1.74
C ALA A 320 -7.53 -2.94 -0.81
N VAL A 321 -7.28 -2.31 0.36
CA VAL A 321 -6.32 -2.79 1.37
C VAL A 321 -6.67 -4.18 1.88
N GLU A 322 -7.96 -4.41 2.12
CA GLU A 322 -8.45 -5.69 2.58
C GLU A 322 -8.35 -6.77 1.49
N ALA A 323 -8.82 -6.46 0.28
CA ALA A 323 -8.75 -7.36 -0.86
C ALA A 323 -7.31 -7.78 -1.15
N ALA A 324 -6.33 -6.87 -1.00
CA ALA A 324 -4.92 -7.17 -1.14
C ALA A 324 -4.43 -8.28 -0.20
N GLY A 325 -5.01 -8.39 1.00
CA GLY A 325 -4.68 -9.46 1.95
C GLY A 325 -5.10 -10.85 1.47
N ASP A 326 -6.14 -10.94 0.66
CA ASP A 326 -6.74 -12.19 0.18
C ASP A 326 -6.38 -12.51 -1.29
N VAL A 327 -5.55 -11.70 -1.94
CA VAL A 327 -5.05 -11.94 -3.31
C VAL A 327 -4.42 -13.33 -3.43
N ASN A 328 -4.78 -14.03 -4.51
CA ASN A 328 -4.26 -15.36 -4.84
C ASN A 328 -3.40 -15.33 -6.11
N THR A 329 -3.74 -14.48 -7.07
CA THR A 329 -3.04 -14.36 -8.35
C THR A 329 -2.62 -12.90 -8.55
N LEU A 330 -1.35 -12.69 -8.82
CA LEU A 330 -0.79 -11.40 -9.18
C LEU A 330 -0.44 -11.40 -10.67
N LEU A 331 -1.07 -10.51 -11.41
CA LEU A 331 -0.77 -10.23 -12.80
C LEU A 331 0.16 -9.02 -12.87
N LEU A 332 1.30 -9.17 -13.53
CA LEU A 332 2.25 -8.09 -13.72
C LEU A 332 2.40 -7.83 -15.20
N ASP A 333 2.23 -6.58 -15.63
CA ASP A 333 2.75 -6.19 -16.94
C ASP A 333 4.27 -6.35 -16.95
N LYS A 334 4.85 -6.66 -18.10
CA LYS A 334 6.30 -6.83 -18.21
C LYS A 334 7.01 -5.48 -18.20
N THR A 335 6.58 -4.57 -19.07
CA THR A 335 7.33 -3.34 -19.39
C THR A 335 7.21 -2.36 -18.24
N GLY A 336 8.32 -1.78 -17.80
CA GLY A 336 8.34 -0.79 -16.71
C GLY A 336 8.09 -1.37 -15.31
N THR A 337 7.45 -2.55 -15.22
CA THR A 337 7.16 -3.25 -13.97
C THR A 337 8.25 -4.29 -13.68
N ILE A 338 8.31 -5.41 -14.40
CA ILE A 338 9.32 -6.47 -14.16
C ILE A 338 10.70 -6.04 -14.69
N THR A 339 10.72 -5.37 -15.83
CA THR A 339 11.92 -4.90 -16.48
C THR A 339 12.10 -3.40 -16.31
N LEU A 340 13.28 -2.87 -16.67
CA LEU A 340 13.53 -1.44 -16.71
C LEU A 340 12.70 -0.70 -17.80
N GLY A 341 11.99 -1.45 -18.65
CA GLY A 341 11.10 -0.92 -19.69
C GLY A 341 11.80 -0.52 -21.00
N ASN A 342 13.13 -0.55 -21.04
CA ASN A 342 13.92 -0.26 -22.24
C ASN A 342 14.85 -1.43 -22.55
N ARG A 343 14.98 -1.78 -23.84
CA ARG A 343 15.95 -2.78 -24.30
C ARG A 343 17.35 -2.16 -24.23
N GLN A 344 18.26 -2.81 -23.51
CA GLN A 344 19.64 -2.36 -23.35
C GLN A 344 20.63 -3.30 -24.01
N ALA A 345 21.75 -2.76 -24.49
CA ALA A 345 22.86 -3.56 -24.98
C ALA A 345 23.41 -4.48 -23.89
N ALA A 346 23.43 -5.78 -24.18
CA ALA A 346 23.87 -6.84 -23.28
C ALA A 346 25.14 -7.54 -23.77
N ALA A 347 25.33 -7.62 -25.09
CA ALA A 347 26.52 -8.19 -25.70
C ALA A 347 26.76 -7.63 -27.09
N PHE A 348 28.03 -7.63 -27.50
CA PHE A 348 28.44 -7.44 -28.89
C PHE A 348 28.94 -8.79 -29.41
N VAL A 349 28.38 -9.23 -30.54
CA VAL A 349 28.68 -10.53 -31.15
C VAL A 349 29.36 -10.26 -32.49
N PRO A 350 30.70 -10.29 -32.57
CA PRO A 350 31.41 -10.09 -33.83
C PRO A 350 31.20 -11.27 -34.78
N LEU A 351 31.20 -10.99 -36.08
CA LEU A 351 31.28 -12.03 -37.09
C LEU A 351 32.72 -12.55 -37.24
N THR A 352 32.87 -13.68 -37.92
CA THR A 352 34.18 -14.30 -38.16
C THR A 352 35.14 -13.32 -38.84
N GLY A 353 36.31 -13.10 -38.22
CA GLY A 353 37.34 -12.20 -38.74
C GLY A 353 37.25 -10.75 -38.23
N VAL A 354 36.26 -10.42 -37.40
CA VAL A 354 36.11 -9.10 -36.75
C VAL A 354 36.51 -9.21 -35.28
N SER A 355 37.25 -8.22 -34.78
CA SER A 355 37.61 -8.17 -33.36
C SER A 355 36.52 -7.50 -32.52
N ASP A 356 36.40 -7.89 -31.25
CA ASP A 356 35.46 -7.25 -30.31
C ASP A 356 35.66 -5.73 -30.24
N ALA A 357 36.91 -5.27 -30.26
CA ALA A 357 37.26 -3.85 -30.21
C ALA A 357 36.78 -3.10 -31.46
N GLN A 358 36.90 -3.72 -32.64
CA GLN A 358 36.43 -3.12 -33.90
C GLN A 358 34.91 -2.99 -33.92
N LEU A 359 34.18 -4.03 -33.49
CA LEU A 359 32.72 -3.97 -33.39
C LEU A 359 32.29 -2.95 -32.34
N ALA A 360 32.95 -2.89 -31.19
CA ALA A 360 32.60 -1.96 -30.11
C ALA A 360 32.78 -0.48 -30.52
N ASP A 361 33.90 -0.14 -31.18
CA ASP A 361 34.14 1.23 -31.67
C ASP A 361 33.12 1.62 -32.75
N ALA A 362 32.86 0.72 -33.70
CA ALA A 362 31.84 0.93 -34.74
C ALA A 362 30.42 1.08 -34.15
N ALA A 363 30.05 0.24 -33.17
CA ALA A 363 28.77 0.28 -32.49
C ALA A 363 28.60 1.57 -31.68
N GLN A 364 29.64 2.04 -30.99
CA GLN A 364 29.61 3.30 -30.26
C GLN A 364 29.44 4.48 -31.22
N LEU A 365 30.29 4.59 -32.25
CA LEU A 365 30.27 5.69 -33.21
C LEU A 365 28.93 5.77 -33.95
N SER A 366 28.40 4.64 -34.41
CA SER A 366 27.10 4.61 -35.08
C SER A 366 25.91 4.89 -34.15
N SER A 367 26.10 4.92 -32.83
CA SER A 367 25.06 5.20 -31.84
C SER A 367 25.12 6.60 -31.22
N LEU A 368 26.16 7.39 -31.47
CA LEU A 368 26.32 8.71 -30.83
C LEU A 368 25.23 9.72 -31.23
N ALA A 369 24.73 9.63 -32.47
CA ALA A 369 23.62 10.44 -32.98
C ALA A 369 22.24 9.78 -32.79
N ASP A 370 22.20 8.65 -32.09
CA ASP A 370 20.98 7.91 -31.83
C ASP A 370 20.48 8.21 -30.42
N GLU A 371 19.56 9.18 -30.32
CA GLU A 371 19.03 9.62 -29.03
C GLU A 371 18.02 8.65 -28.41
N THR A 372 17.68 7.55 -29.10
CA THR A 372 16.80 6.52 -28.55
C THR A 372 17.40 5.84 -27.30
N PRO A 373 16.56 5.27 -26.41
CA PRO A 373 17.06 4.48 -25.27
C PRO A 373 18.04 3.38 -25.70
N GLU A 374 17.77 2.71 -26.82
CA GLU A 374 18.62 1.68 -27.41
C GLU A 374 19.98 2.25 -27.83
N GLY A 375 19.99 3.37 -28.57
CA GLY A 375 21.20 4.09 -28.97
C GLY A 375 22.08 4.47 -27.79
N ARG A 376 21.48 5.14 -26.79
CA ARG A 376 22.17 5.52 -25.55
C ARG A 376 22.72 4.30 -24.80
N SER A 377 21.97 3.20 -24.74
CA SER A 377 22.41 1.97 -24.05
C SER A 377 23.66 1.36 -24.69
N ILE A 378 23.80 1.43 -26.01
CA ILE A 378 24.96 0.91 -26.75
C ILE A 378 26.21 1.72 -26.44
N VAL A 379 26.09 3.05 -26.41
CA VAL A 379 27.21 3.95 -26.06
C VAL A 379 27.68 3.67 -24.64
N VAL A 380 26.74 3.53 -23.69
CA VAL A 380 27.06 3.21 -22.28
C VAL A 380 27.73 1.84 -22.16
N PHE A 381 27.18 0.81 -22.81
CA PHE A 381 27.73 -0.55 -22.78
C PHE A 381 29.15 -0.61 -23.38
N ALA A 382 29.36 0.05 -24.52
CA ALA A 382 30.67 0.15 -25.17
C ALA A 382 31.71 0.83 -24.25
N THR A 383 31.32 1.91 -23.58
CA THR A 383 32.18 2.66 -22.65
C THR A 383 32.54 1.82 -21.42
N GLN A 384 31.56 1.17 -20.79
CA GLN A 384 31.76 0.41 -19.56
C GLN A 384 32.55 -0.87 -19.79
N GLN A 385 32.22 -1.61 -20.85
CA GLN A 385 32.74 -2.97 -21.03
C GLN A 385 34.02 -3.04 -21.86
N TYR A 386 34.23 -2.09 -22.77
CA TYR A 386 35.42 -2.04 -23.63
C TYR A 386 36.34 -0.86 -23.31
N GLY A 387 36.00 -0.04 -22.30
CA GLY A 387 36.82 1.08 -21.86
C GLY A 387 36.97 2.20 -22.91
N LEU A 388 36.07 2.25 -23.90
CA LEU A 388 36.09 3.26 -24.96
C LEU A 388 35.81 4.64 -24.34
N ARG A 389 36.72 5.60 -24.54
CA ARG A 389 36.57 6.95 -24.00
C ARG A 389 35.38 7.68 -24.61
N ALA A 390 34.68 8.48 -23.81
CA ALA A 390 33.82 9.53 -24.31
C ALA A 390 34.68 10.51 -25.12
N ARG A 391 34.34 10.69 -26.40
CA ARG A 391 35.08 11.58 -27.30
C ARG A 391 34.73 13.05 -27.00
N THR A 392 35.73 13.93 -27.03
CA THR A 392 35.56 15.34 -26.66
C THR A 392 34.85 16.14 -27.75
N PRO A 393 34.04 17.17 -27.39
CA PRO A 393 33.51 18.11 -28.38
C PRO A 393 34.67 18.71 -29.20
N GLY A 394 34.66 18.50 -30.52
CA GLY A 394 35.72 18.95 -31.43
C GLY A 394 36.47 17.83 -32.19
N GLU A 395 36.53 16.59 -31.66
CA GLU A 395 37.31 15.50 -32.30
C GLU A 395 36.75 15.00 -33.63
N LEU A 396 35.48 15.28 -33.92
CA LEU A 396 34.75 14.84 -35.11
C LEU A 396 34.00 16.02 -35.78
N GLU A 397 34.60 17.21 -35.81
CA GLU A 397 33.98 18.44 -36.37
C GLU A 397 33.52 18.31 -37.83
N HIS A 398 34.06 17.35 -38.59
CA HIS A 398 33.71 17.11 -39.98
C HIS A 398 32.96 15.80 -40.22
N ALA A 399 32.59 15.08 -39.15
CA ALA A 399 31.76 13.89 -39.28
C ALA A 399 30.31 14.29 -39.59
N ARG A 400 29.70 13.63 -40.57
CA ARG A 400 28.28 13.81 -40.86
C ARG A 400 27.49 12.73 -40.14
N TRP A 401 26.72 13.15 -39.15
CA TRP A 401 25.89 12.26 -38.35
C TRP A 401 24.62 11.84 -39.10
N VAL A 402 24.25 10.57 -38.96
CA VAL A 402 23.00 10.02 -39.47
C VAL A 402 22.13 9.64 -38.28
N GLU A 403 21.17 10.51 -37.99
CA GLU A 403 20.19 10.29 -36.93
C GLU A 403 19.33 9.06 -37.20
N PHE A 404 18.86 8.43 -36.13
CA PHE A 404 17.91 7.34 -36.25
C PHE A 404 16.57 7.85 -36.80
N THR A 405 16.03 7.15 -37.79
CA THR A 405 14.66 7.38 -38.27
C THR A 405 13.90 6.07 -38.40
N ALA A 406 12.62 6.06 -38.03
CA ALA A 406 11.77 4.87 -38.10
C ALA A 406 11.61 4.31 -39.53
N THR A 407 11.75 5.16 -40.56
CA THR A 407 11.70 4.77 -41.97
C THR A 407 12.95 3.99 -42.39
N THR A 408 14.14 4.48 -42.03
CA THR A 408 15.41 3.81 -42.38
C THR A 408 15.73 2.66 -41.44
N ARG A 409 15.22 2.69 -40.19
CA ARG A 409 15.50 1.74 -39.11
C ARG A 409 17.00 1.56 -38.84
N MET A 410 17.78 2.61 -39.09
CA MET A 410 19.22 2.66 -38.86
C MET A 410 19.68 4.06 -38.43
N SER A 411 20.82 4.12 -37.77
CA SER A 411 21.58 5.32 -37.42
C SER A 411 23.05 5.10 -37.70
N GLY A 412 23.86 6.16 -37.70
CA GLY A 412 25.26 6.04 -38.08
C GLY A 412 26.05 7.33 -38.13
N VAL A 413 27.23 7.22 -38.74
CA VAL A 413 28.14 8.34 -38.99
C VAL A 413 28.89 8.14 -40.29
N ASP A 414 29.13 9.24 -40.99
CA ASP A 414 30.00 9.32 -42.16
C ASP A 414 31.25 10.11 -41.79
N LEU A 415 32.40 9.43 -41.81
CA LEU A 415 33.68 10.03 -41.47
C LEU A 415 34.38 10.62 -42.71
N PRO A 416 35.18 11.68 -42.57
CA PRO A 416 35.84 12.36 -43.70
C PRO A 416 36.83 11.48 -44.48
N ASP A 417 37.34 10.41 -43.87
CA ASP A 417 38.25 9.44 -44.49
C ASP A 417 37.54 8.42 -45.39
N GLY A 418 36.23 8.59 -45.60
CA GLY A 418 35.40 7.69 -46.40
C GLY A 418 34.92 6.45 -45.63
N HIS A 419 35.12 6.42 -44.31
CA HIS A 419 34.59 5.36 -43.44
C HIS A 419 33.13 5.68 -43.06
N LEU A 420 32.21 4.86 -43.58
CA LEU A 420 30.77 5.00 -43.31
C LEU A 420 30.35 3.88 -42.35
N LEU A 421 29.69 4.24 -41.26
CA LEU A 421 29.24 3.30 -40.23
C LEU A 421 27.73 3.37 -40.09
N ARG A 422 27.07 2.21 -40.03
CA ARG A 422 25.63 2.12 -39.76
C ARG A 422 25.35 1.01 -38.74
N LYS A 423 24.42 1.28 -37.84
CA LYS A 423 23.76 0.25 -37.04
C LYS A 423 22.26 0.32 -37.21
N GLY A 424 21.57 -0.81 -37.08
CA GLY A 424 20.11 -0.82 -37.19
C GLY A 424 19.53 -2.23 -37.28
N ALA A 425 18.28 -2.31 -37.74
CA ALA A 425 17.64 -3.59 -37.99
C ALA A 425 18.49 -4.42 -38.97
N ALA A 426 18.66 -5.72 -38.67
CA ALA A 426 19.53 -6.60 -39.46
C ALA A 426 19.19 -6.58 -40.96
N SER A 427 17.91 -6.56 -41.31
CA SER A 427 17.45 -6.47 -42.70
C SER A 427 17.79 -5.13 -43.37
N ALA A 428 17.74 -4.02 -42.63
CA ALA A 428 18.04 -2.69 -43.14
C ALA A 428 19.54 -2.51 -43.40
N VAL A 429 20.38 -2.94 -42.46
CA VAL A 429 21.85 -2.92 -42.63
C VAL A 429 22.28 -3.88 -43.73
N ALA A 430 21.72 -5.09 -43.80
CA ALA A 430 22.00 -6.04 -44.88
C ALA A 430 21.63 -5.48 -46.26
N ALA A 431 20.49 -4.76 -46.37
CA ALA A 431 20.10 -4.10 -47.61
C ALA A 431 21.07 -2.98 -48.00
N TRP A 432 21.49 -2.16 -47.03
CA TRP A 432 22.46 -1.09 -47.25
C TRP A 432 23.83 -1.62 -47.70
N ILE A 433 24.34 -2.69 -47.09
CA ILE A 433 25.59 -3.33 -47.53
C ILE A 433 25.48 -3.86 -48.97
N ARG A 434 24.34 -4.47 -49.34
CA ARG A 434 24.12 -4.96 -50.70
C ARG A 434 23.99 -3.84 -51.74
N SER A 435 23.36 -2.71 -51.40
CA SER A 435 23.25 -1.57 -52.33
C SER A 435 24.60 -0.96 -52.68
N GLU A 436 25.58 -1.12 -51.80
CA GLU A 436 26.95 -0.64 -51.95
C GLU A 436 27.90 -1.72 -52.49
N GLY A 437 27.35 -2.81 -53.06
CA GLY A 437 28.11 -3.89 -53.71
C GLY A 437 28.76 -4.89 -52.76
N GLY A 438 28.46 -4.84 -51.46
CA GLY A 438 28.97 -5.77 -50.44
C GLY A 438 28.22 -7.09 -50.38
N THR A 439 28.89 -8.13 -49.88
CA THR A 439 28.29 -9.45 -49.61
C THR A 439 27.97 -9.60 -48.12
N VAL A 440 26.76 -10.04 -47.81
CA VAL A 440 26.32 -10.31 -46.43
C VAL A 440 26.58 -11.78 -46.11
N PRO A 441 27.40 -12.12 -45.10
CA PRO A 441 27.69 -13.50 -44.72
C PRO A 441 26.45 -14.25 -44.20
N ASP A 442 26.32 -15.54 -44.51
CA ASP A 442 25.25 -16.40 -43.97
C ASP A 442 25.29 -16.50 -42.43
N GLU A 443 26.49 -16.35 -41.85
CA GLU A 443 26.72 -16.29 -40.41
C GLU A 443 25.85 -15.20 -39.73
N LEU A 444 25.60 -14.07 -40.40
CA LEU A 444 24.74 -13.01 -39.86
C LEU A 444 23.34 -13.55 -39.56
N GLY A 445 22.77 -14.36 -40.46
CA GLY A 445 21.46 -14.97 -40.27
C GLY A 445 21.45 -15.87 -39.03
N ALA A 446 22.43 -16.75 -38.90
CA ALA A 446 22.55 -17.66 -37.76
C ALA A 446 22.67 -16.92 -36.41
N VAL A 447 23.44 -15.83 -36.36
CA VAL A 447 23.60 -15.01 -35.14
C VAL A 447 22.32 -14.25 -34.82
N VAL A 448 21.67 -13.65 -35.82
CA VAL A 448 20.39 -12.94 -35.68
C VAL A 448 19.30 -13.90 -35.18
N ASP A 449 19.19 -15.08 -35.77
CA ASP A 449 18.22 -16.10 -35.38
C ASP A 449 18.51 -16.63 -33.97
N GLY A 450 19.79 -16.83 -33.62
CA GLY A 450 20.20 -17.24 -32.27
C GLY A 450 19.82 -16.21 -31.19
N ILE A 451 20.09 -14.92 -31.44
CA ILE A 451 19.71 -13.83 -30.51
C ILE A 451 18.18 -13.72 -30.41
N SER A 452 17.48 -13.77 -31.53
CA SER A 452 16.01 -13.70 -31.56
C SER A 452 15.39 -14.89 -30.83
N GLY A 453 15.94 -16.10 -31.02
CA GLY A 453 15.51 -17.33 -30.35
C GLY A 453 15.75 -17.33 -28.84
N ALA A 454 16.78 -16.62 -28.38
CA ALA A 454 17.04 -16.38 -26.96
C ALA A 454 16.18 -15.24 -26.37
N GLY A 455 15.29 -14.64 -27.16
CA GLY A 455 14.41 -13.56 -26.73
C GLY A 455 14.98 -12.14 -26.87
N GLY A 456 16.19 -12.01 -27.39
CA GLY A 456 16.87 -10.73 -27.61
C GLY A 456 16.43 -10.04 -28.90
N THR A 457 16.75 -8.75 -29.01
CA THR A 457 16.60 -7.96 -30.24
C THR A 457 17.98 -7.75 -30.88
N PRO A 458 18.24 -8.32 -32.06
CA PRO A 458 19.51 -8.16 -32.75
C PRO A 458 19.54 -6.86 -33.58
N LEU A 459 20.55 -6.02 -33.37
CA LEU A 459 20.89 -4.91 -34.27
C LEU A 459 22.20 -5.20 -34.98
N ALA A 460 22.21 -5.20 -36.31
CA ALA A 460 23.44 -5.39 -37.07
C ALA A 460 24.25 -4.09 -37.11
N VAL A 461 25.57 -4.22 -37.19
CA VAL A 461 26.52 -3.13 -37.42
C VAL A 461 27.27 -3.41 -38.71
N GLY A 462 27.27 -2.45 -39.62
CA GLY A 462 27.97 -2.54 -40.89
C GLY A 462 28.90 -1.35 -41.10
N GLU A 463 29.92 -1.57 -41.91
CA GLU A 463 30.86 -0.53 -42.32
C GLU A 463 31.14 -0.54 -43.82
N ILE A 464 31.46 0.63 -44.35
CA ILE A 464 32.06 0.81 -45.66
C ILE A 464 33.39 1.50 -45.46
N ARG A 465 34.46 0.85 -45.89
CA ARG A 465 35.81 1.40 -45.78
C ARG A 465 36.62 1.06 -47.03
N ASN A 466 37.32 2.05 -47.58
CA ASN A 466 38.08 1.89 -48.83
C ASN A 466 37.25 1.27 -49.99
N GLY A 467 35.96 1.63 -50.08
CA GLY A 467 35.04 1.10 -51.10
C GLY A 467 34.58 -0.35 -50.87
N THR A 468 34.90 -0.96 -49.73
CA THR A 468 34.44 -2.31 -49.38
C THR A 468 33.36 -2.22 -48.31
N ALA A 469 32.16 -2.73 -48.62
CA ALA A 469 31.02 -2.79 -47.70
C ALA A 469 30.97 -4.16 -47.00
N THR A 470 31.04 -4.18 -45.67
CA THR A 470 31.03 -5.42 -44.86
C THR A 470 30.16 -5.28 -43.61
N VAL A 471 29.66 -6.41 -43.12
CA VAL A 471 28.97 -6.49 -41.83
C VAL A 471 30.00 -6.86 -40.76
N LEU A 472 30.00 -6.12 -39.65
CA LEU A 472 30.96 -6.33 -38.56
C LEU A 472 30.46 -7.32 -37.52
N GLY A 473 29.17 -7.28 -37.21
CA GLY A 473 28.62 -8.01 -36.08
C GLY A 473 27.19 -7.64 -35.75
N VAL A 474 26.73 -8.19 -34.63
CA VAL A 474 25.39 -7.97 -34.11
C VAL A 474 25.48 -7.51 -32.65
N ILE A 475 24.75 -6.46 -32.33
CA ILE A 475 24.49 -6.01 -30.97
C ILE A 475 23.27 -6.78 -30.46
N HIS A 476 23.45 -7.50 -29.36
CA HIS A 476 22.35 -8.13 -28.64
C HIS A 476 21.76 -7.12 -27.66
N LEU A 477 20.56 -6.63 -27.97
CA LEU A 477 19.75 -5.88 -27.01
C LEU A 477 18.84 -6.86 -26.25
N LYS A 478 18.75 -6.72 -24.92
CA LYS A 478 17.80 -7.46 -24.10
C LYS A 478 16.99 -6.52 -23.21
N ASP A 479 15.76 -6.91 -22.90
CA ASP A 479 14.99 -6.21 -21.86
C ASP A 479 15.51 -6.67 -20.49
N VAL A 480 16.03 -5.73 -19.70
CA VAL A 480 16.76 -6.07 -18.47
C VAL A 480 15.79 -6.19 -17.31
N VAL A 481 15.74 -7.38 -16.70
CA VAL A 481 14.96 -7.62 -15.47
C VAL A 481 15.54 -6.81 -14.31
N LYS A 482 14.67 -6.17 -13.52
CA LYS A 482 15.09 -5.40 -12.34
C LYS A 482 15.84 -6.30 -11.34
N ALA A 483 16.78 -5.72 -10.61
CA ALA A 483 17.56 -6.46 -9.62
C ALA A 483 16.67 -7.02 -8.50
N GLY A 484 16.93 -8.27 -8.09
CA GLY A 484 16.23 -8.90 -6.96
C GLY A 484 14.83 -9.47 -7.27
N MET A 485 14.30 -9.34 -8.49
CA MET A 485 12.93 -9.79 -8.82
C MET A 485 12.65 -11.27 -8.50
N ARG A 486 13.65 -12.15 -8.72
CA ARG A 486 13.52 -13.59 -8.40
C ARG A 486 13.24 -13.86 -6.93
N GLU A 487 14.01 -13.21 -6.05
CA GLU A 487 13.86 -13.36 -4.60
C GLU A 487 12.48 -12.89 -4.13
N ARG A 488 11.95 -11.86 -4.80
CA ARG A 488 10.64 -11.25 -4.54
C ARG A 488 9.49 -12.16 -4.99
N PHE A 489 9.59 -12.77 -6.16
CA PHE A 489 8.60 -13.75 -6.60
C PHE A 489 8.67 -15.06 -5.78
N ASP A 490 9.85 -15.47 -5.32
CA ASP A 490 9.98 -16.57 -4.38
C ASP A 490 9.30 -16.27 -3.04
N GLU A 491 9.31 -15.01 -2.59
CA GLU A 491 8.57 -14.56 -1.41
C GLU A 491 7.05 -14.60 -1.62
N MET A 492 6.57 -14.09 -2.75
CA MET A 492 5.15 -14.19 -3.13
C MET A 492 4.68 -15.65 -3.19
N ARG A 493 5.49 -16.53 -3.76
CA ARG A 493 5.21 -17.97 -3.83
C ARG A 493 5.15 -18.61 -2.44
N ARG A 494 6.05 -18.20 -1.52
CA ARG A 494 6.00 -18.60 -0.09
C ARG A 494 4.74 -18.10 0.63
N MET A 495 4.17 -16.97 0.18
CA MET A 495 2.89 -16.44 0.69
C MET A 495 1.67 -17.11 0.06
N GLY A 496 1.86 -18.00 -0.92
CA GLY A 496 0.79 -18.70 -1.63
C GLY A 496 0.16 -17.91 -2.77
N ILE A 497 0.89 -16.92 -3.30
CA ILE A 497 0.42 -16.05 -4.40
C ILE A 497 1.09 -16.52 -5.69
N ARG A 498 0.29 -16.83 -6.71
CA ARG A 498 0.77 -17.18 -8.05
C ARG A 498 1.04 -15.90 -8.85
N THR A 499 2.19 -15.83 -9.49
CA THR A 499 2.62 -14.66 -10.27
C THR A 499 2.58 -14.96 -11.77
N VAL A 500 1.88 -14.14 -12.54
CA VAL A 500 1.75 -14.30 -14.00
C VAL A 500 2.23 -13.02 -14.67
N MET A 501 3.25 -13.16 -15.53
CA MET A 501 3.72 -12.05 -16.36
C MET A 501 2.83 -11.91 -17.60
N ILE A 502 2.47 -10.69 -17.96
CA ILE A 502 1.71 -10.38 -19.17
C ILE A 502 2.58 -9.53 -20.09
N THR A 503 2.67 -9.91 -21.36
CA THR A 503 3.47 -9.18 -22.34
C THR A 503 2.93 -9.29 -23.76
N GLY A 504 3.17 -8.25 -24.56
CA GLY A 504 2.96 -8.28 -26.01
C GLY A 504 4.14 -8.88 -26.79
N ASP A 505 5.23 -9.24 -26.11
CA ASP A 505 6.36 -9.92 -26.75
C ASP A 505 5.98 -11.34 -27.19
N ASN A 506 6.74 -11.88 -28.15
CA ASN A 506 6.56 -13.25 -28.62
C ASN A 506 6.84 -14.28 -27.49
N PRO A 507 6.36 -15.53 -27.63
CA PRO A 507 6.49 -16.55 -26.59
C PRO A 507 7.93 -16.90 -26.17
N LEU A 508 8.91 -16.79 -27.08
CA LEU A 508 10.31 -17.10 -26.78
C LEU A 508 10.94 -16.02 -25.89
N THR A 509 10.72 -14.74 -26.22
CA THR A 509 11.14 -13.61 -25.40
C THR A 509 10.46 -13.62 -24.04
N ALA A 510 9.14 -13.84 -24.01
CA ALA A 510 8.38 -13.92 -22.77
C ALA A 510 8.91 -15.04 -21.86
N ARG A 511 9.20 -16.22 -22.40
CA ARG A 511 9.74 -17.34 -21.63
C ARG A 511 11.12 -17.04 -21.06
N ALA A 512 12.02 -16.46 -21.85
CA ALA A 512 13.37 -16.13 -21.38
C ALA A 512 13.33 -15.14 -20.20
N ILE A 513 12.49 -14.11 -20.29
CA ILE A 513 12.29 -13.14 -19.20
C ILE A 513 11.61 -13.79 -17.99
N ALA A 514 10.63 -14.66 -18.22
CA ALA A 514 9.94 -15.37 -17.15
C ALA A 514 10.90 -16.26 -16.33
N ASP A 515 11.78 -16.99 -17.01
CA ASP A 515 12.79 -17.85 -16.39
C ASP A 515 13.87 -17.02 -15.66
N GLU A 516 14.31 -15.89 -16.25
CA GLU A 516 15.26 -14.96 -15.60
C GLU A 516 14.64 -14.36 -14.32
N ALA A 517 13.42 -13.84 -14.42
CA ALA A 517 12.71 -13.19 -13.32
C ALA A 517 12.19 -14.18 -12.26
N GLY A 518 11.88 -15.43 -12.61
CA GLY A 518 11.36 -16.43 -11.68
C GLY A 518 9.84 -16.36 -11.42
N VAL A 519 9.06 -15.87 -12.39
CA VAL A 519 7.58 -15.86 -12.32
C VAL A 519 7.01 -17.28 -12.42
N ASP A 520 5.78 -17.52 -11.96
CA ASP A 520 5.14 -18.84 -12.05
C ASP A 520 4.66 -19.17 -13.47
N ASP A 521 4.18 -18.17 -14.21
CA ASP A 521 3.59 -18.34 -15.54
C ASP A 521 3.69 -17.06 -16.37
N PHE A 522 3.39 -17.14 -17.67
CA PHE A 522 3.32 -15.96 -18.54
C PHE A 522 2.24 -16.05 -19.62
N LEU A 523 1.72 -14.89 -20.04
CA LEU A 523 0.87 -14.70 -21.20
C LEU A 523 1.62 -13.83 -22.21
N ALA A 524 2.01 -14.43 -23.33
CA ALA A 524 2.71 -13.78 -24.43
C ALA A 524 1.72 -13.31 -25.51
N GLU A 525 2.16 -12.36 -26.35
CA GLU A 525 1.36 -11.76 -27.44
C GLU A 525 -0.03 -11.27 -26.97
N ALA A 526 -0.13 -10.82 -25.71
CA ALA A 526 -1.39 -10.50 -25.06
C ALA A 526 -1.99 -9.20 -25.60
N THR A 527 -3.24 -9.25 -26.07
CA THR A 527 -4.04 -8.05 -26.34
C THR A 527 -4.66 -7.50 -25.04
N PRO A 528 -5.09 -6.22 -25.00
CA PRO A 528 -5.84 -5.68 -23.85
C PRO A 528 -7.07 -6.54 -23.47
N GLU A 529 -7.76 -7.09 -24.46
CA GLU A 529 -8.89 -8.01 -24.28
C GLU A 529 -8.46 -9.32 -23.59
N ASP A 530 -7.30 -9.88 -23.97
CA ASP A 530 -6.75 -11.08 -23.35
C ASP A 530 -6.38 -10.83 -21.88
N LYS A 531 -5.84 -9.65 -21.55
CA LYS A 531 -5.56 -9.27 -20.16
C LYS A 531 -6.83 -9.32 -19.31
N MET A 532 -7.91 -8.71 -19.81
CA MET A 532 -9.20 -8.71 -19.12
C MET A 532 -9.83 -10.11 -19.04
N ALA A 533 -9.71 -10.91 -20.11
CA ALA A 533 -10.22 -12.28 -20.14
C ALA A 533 -9.51 -13.17 -19.11
N LEU A 534 -8.19 -13.01 -18.94
CA LEU A 534 -7.42 -13.72 -17.91
C LEU A 534 -7.88 -13.34 -16.51
N ILE A 535 -8.07 -12.03 -16.23
CA ILE A 535 -8.59 -11.56 -14.94
C ILE A 535 -9.95 -12.20 -14.63
N ARG A 536 -10.89 -12.15 -15.59
CA ARG A 536 -12.23 -12.72 -15.42
C ARG A 536 -12.20 -14.22 -15.22
N THR A 537 -11.29 -14.93 -15.90
CA THR A 537 -11.14 -16.38 -15.78
C THR A 537 -10.65 -16.78 -14.39
N GLU A 538 -9.63 -16.08 -13.87
CA GLU A 538 -9.13 -16.31 -12.51
C GLU A 538 -10.20 -15.95 -11.46
N GLN A 539 -10.91 -14.83 -11.63
CA GLN A 539 -12.03 -14.43 -10.77
C GLN A 539 -13.19 -15.43 -10.78
N ALA A 540 -13.57 -15.94 -11.95
CA ALA A 540 -14.59 -16.99 -12.09
C ALA A 540 -14.16 -18.31 -11.41
N GLY A 541 -12.86 -18.55 -11.32
CA GLY A 541 -12.26 -19.63 -10.51
C GLY A 541 -12.28 -19.38 -9.00
N GLY A 542 -12.85 -18.28 -8.53
CA GLY A 542 -12.93 -17.90 -7.12
C GLY A 542 -11.63 -17.34 -6.54
N ARG A 543 -10.69 -16.93 -7.40
CA ARG A 543 -9.41 -16.32 -6.98
C ARG A 543 -9.53 -14.80 -7.02
N LEU A 544 -8.97 -14.13 -6.02
CA LEU A 544 -8.82 -12.68 -6.05
C LEU A 544 -7.56 -12.30 -6.83
N VAL A 545 -7.73 -11.36 -7.76
CA VAL A 545 -6.70 -10.98 -8.72
C VAL A 545 -6.19 -9.58 -8.41
N ALA A 546 -4.87 -9.47 -8.20
CA ALA A 546 -4.18 -8.20 -8.23
C ALA A 546 -3.55 -7.96 -9.61
N MET A 547 -3.55 -6.72 -10.07
CA MET A 547 -2.84 -6.31 -11.28
C MET A 547 -2.02 -5.06 -11.01
N THR A 548 -0.82 -4.99 -11.59
CA THR A 548 -0.01 -3.77 -11.65
C THR A 548 0.19 -3.31 -13.10
N GLY A 549 0.20 -2.00 -13.33
CA GLY A 549 0.39 -1.41 -14.65
C GLY A 549 0.62 0.11 -14.60
N ASP A 550 1.11 0.67 -15.70
CA ASP A 550 1.43 2.10 -15.86
C ASP A 550 0.84 2.76 -17.11
N GLY A 551 0.46 1.96 -18.11
CA GLY A 551 -0.03 2.46 -19.39
C GLY A 551 -1.53 2.77 -19.41
N THR A 552 -1.94 3.63 -20.35
CA THR A 552 -3.37 3.83 -20.70
C THR A 552 -4.04 2.53 -21.11
N ASN A 553 -3.30 1.63 -21.75
CA ASN A 553 -3.75 0.31 -22.18
C ASN A 553 -4.10 -0.63 -21.01
N ASP A 554 -3.53 -0.38 -19.83
CA ASP A 554 -3.76 -1.19 -18.63
C ASP A 554 -4.93 -0.68 -17.79
N ALA A 555 -5.39 0.56 -18.01
CA ALA A 555 -6.47 1.15 -17.23
C ALA A 555 -7.74 0.28 -17.17
N PRO A 556 -8.25 -0.31 -18.28
CA PRO A 556 -9.41 -1.20 -18.20
C PRO A 556 -9.17 -2.45 -17.35
N ALA A 557 -7.96 -3.01 -17.41
CA ALA A 557 -7.59 -4.22 -16.70
C ALA A 557 -7.35 -3.93 -15.19
N LEU A 558 -6.73 -2.79 -14.86
CA LEU A 558 -6.59 -2.27 -13.49
C LEU A 558 -7.96 -2.05 -12.83
N ALA A 559 -8.93 -1.49 -13.56
CA ALA A 559 -10.29 -1.28 -13.06
C ALA A 559 -11.08 -2.60 -12.87
N GLN A 560 -10.78 -3.63 -13.67
CA GLN A 560 -11.43 -4.94 -13.59
C GLN A 560 -10.85 -5.83 -12.47
N ALA A 561 -9.59 -5.63 -12.10
CA ALA A 561 -8.93 -6.35 -11.02
C ALA A 561 -9.54 -6.05 -9.65
N ASP A 562 -9.47 -7.01 -8.72
CA ASP A 562 -9.90 -6.79 -7.33
C ASP A 562 -8.99 -5.78 -6.64
N VAL A 563 -7.70 -5.82 -6.98
CA VAL A 563 -6.68 -4.87 -6.55
C VAL A 563 -5.90 -4.39 -7.77
N GLY A 564 -6.20 -3.17 -8.22
CA GLY A 564 -5.48 -2.52 -9.32
C GLY A 564 -4.47 -1.53 -8.77
N VAL A 565 -3.18 -1.82 -8.93
CA VAL A 565 -2.07 -0.96 -8.47
C VAL A 565 -1.49 -0.21 -9.65
N ALA A 566 -1.74 1.10 -9.71
CA ALA A 566 -1.15 1.97 -10.72
C ALA A 566 0.22 2.49 -10.25
N MET A 567 1.18 2.63 -11.15
CA MET A 567 2.46 3.27 -10.85
C MET A 567 2.34 4.80 -10.89
N ASN A 568 3.05 5.52 -10.01
CA ASN A 568 3.04 6.99 -10.01
C ASN A 568 3.71 7.61 -11.24
N SER A 569 4.63 6.88 -11.89
CA SER A 569 5.14 7.25 -13.21
C SER A 569 4.13 7.06 -14.33
N GLY A 570 3.05 6.31 -14.09
CA GLY A 570 2.04 5.96 -15.09
C GLY A 570 1.11 7.11 -15.46
N THR A 571 0.34 6.88 -16.52
CA THR A 571 -0.59 7.85 -17.09
C THR A 571 -1.73 8.20 -16.13
N THR A 572 -2.31 9.40 -16.27
CA THR A 572 -3.46 9.84 -15.45
C THR A 572 -4.62 8.84 -15.50
N ALA A 573 -4.88 8.24 -16.69
CA ALA A 573 -5.90 7.22 -16.86
C ALA A 573 -5.63 5.95 -16.04
N ALA A 574 -4.37 5.49 -15.96
CA ALA A 574 -4.00 4.35 -15.14
C ALA A 574 -4.17 4.65 -13.65
N LYS A 575 -3.75 5.84 -13.18
CA LYS A 575 -3.91 6.27 -11.79
C LYS A 575 -5.39 6.38 -11.35
N GLU A 576 -6.27 6.81 -12.26
CA GLU A 576 -7.70 6.92 -11.98
C GLU A 576 -8.43 5.56 -12.02
N ALA A 577 -7.96 4.64 -12.86
CA ALA A 577 -8.52 3.30 -12.95
C ALA A 577 -8.08 2.37 -11.82
N GLY A 578 -6.84 2.53 -11.33
CA GLY A 578 -6.30 1.80 -10.19
C GLY A 578 -7.02 2.15 -8.89
N ASN A 579 -7.28 1.14 -8.06
CA ASN A 579 -7.80 1.36 -6.70
C ASN A 579 -6.68 1.53 -5.65
N MET A 580 -5.42 1.39 -6.09
CA MET A 580 -4.22 1.81 -5.39
C MET A 580 -3.24 2.50 -6.34
N VAL A 581 -2.39 3.37 -5.79
CA VAL A 581 -1.27 4.00 -6.50
C VAL A 581 0.01 3.77 -5.71
N ASP A 582 1.02 3.16 -6.34
CA ASP A 582 2.37 3.08 -5.79
C ASP A 582 3.16 4.34 -6.15
N LEU A 583 3.53 5.12 -5.14
CA LEU A 583 4.24 6.38 -5.29
C LEU A 583 5.69 6.20 -5.76
N ASP A 584 6.31 5.05 -5.47
CA ASP A 584 7.74 4.83 -5.76
C ASP A 584 7.94 4.16 -7.13
N SER A 585 6.85 3.73 -7.79
CA SER A 585 6.88 2.94 -9.03
C SER A 585 7.79 1.70 -8.92
N ASP A 586 7.76 1.03 -7.77
CA ASP A 586 8.55 -0.16 -7.48
C ASP A 586 7.64 -1.40 -7.37
N PRO A 587 7.70 -2.35 -8.33
CA PRO A 587 6.90 -3.57 -8.27
C PRO A 587 7.11 -4.38 -6.98
N THR A 588 8.24 -4.21 -6.29
CA THR A 588 8.51 -4.93 -5.04
C THR A 588 7.60 -4.50 -3.89
N LYS A 589 6.95 -3.33 -4.00
CA LYS A 589 5.94 -2.87 -3.04
C LYS A 589 4.69 -3.71 -3.00
N LEU A 590 4.38 -4.47 -4.05
CA LEU A 590 3.24 -5.37 -4.04
C LEU A 590 3.32 -6.38 -2.89
N ILE A 591 4.52 -6.81 -2.50
CA ILE A 591 4.72 -7.67 -1.32
C ILE A 591 4.27 -6.92 -0.07
N GLU A 592 4.70 -5.68 0.10
CA GLU A 592 4.36 -4.86 1.27
C GLU A 592 2.86 -4.59 1.34
N ILE A 593 2.23 -4.33 0.20
CA ILE A 593 0.78 -4.12 0.09
C ILE A 593 0.03 -5.36 0.59
N VAL A 594 0.41 -6.53 0.09
CA VAL A 594 -0.23 -7.80 0.47
C VAL A 594 0.07 -8.15 1.93
N GLU A 595 1.29 -7.94 2.41
CA GLU A 595 1.65 -8.16 3.82
C GLU A 595 0.82 -7.29 4.78
N ILE A 596 0.65 -6.01 4.47
CA ILE A 596 -0.16 -5.09 5.27
C ILE A 596 -1.63 -5.51 5.25
N GLY A 597 -2.15 -5.90 4.09
CA GLY A 597 -3.50 -6.45 3.93
C GLY A 597 -3.70 -7.71 4.78
N LYS A 598 -2.78 -8.69 4.68
CA LYS A 598 -2.82 -9.93 5.49
C LYS A 598 -2.73 -9.63 6.97
N GLN A 599 -1.86 -8.71 7.38
CA GLN A 599 -1.72 -8.30 8.77
C GLN A 599 -3.01 -7.68 9.30
N LEU A 600 -3.71 -6.86 8.52
CA LEU A 600 -5.01 -6.29 8.90
C LEU A 600 -6.04 -7.40 9.16
N LEU A 601 -6.17 -8.36 8.24
CA LEU A 601 -7.10 -9.49 8.36
C LEU A 601 -6.78 -10.39 9.57
N ILE A 602 -5.50 -10.73 9.76
CA ILE A 602 -5.04 -11.56 10.88
C ILE A 602 -5.26 -10.85 12.21
N THR A 603 -5.06 -9.53 12.27
CA THR A 603 -5.26 -8.74 13.50
C THR A 603 -6.72 -8.75 13.92
N ARG A 604 -7.66 -8.59 12.97
CA ARG A 604 -9.08 -8.72 13.26
C ARG A 604 -9.42 -10.12 13.76
N GLY A 605 -8.98 -11.17 13.06
CA GLY A 605 -9.22 -12.55 13.49
C GLY A 605 -8.65 -12.85 14.88
N ALA A 606 -7.43 -12.41 15.17
CA ALA A 606 -6.79 -12.58 16.49
C ALA A 606 -7.56 -11.89 17.62
N LEU A 607 -7.99 -10.64 17.42
CA LEU A 607 -8.76 -9.91 18.42
C LEU A 607 -10.16 -10.50 18.62
N THR A 608 -10.80 -11.00 17.56
CA THR A 608 -12.07 -11.73 17.66
C THR A 608 -11.91 -13.00 18.49
N THR A 609 -10.92 -13.84 18.18
CA THR A 609 -10.62 -15.06 18.95
C THR A 609 -10.35 -14.74 20.42
N PHE A 610 -9.50 -13.74 20.69
CA PHE A 610 -9.18 -13.31 22.04
C PHE A 610 -10.41 -12.80 22.79
N SER A 611 -11.23 -11.96 22.14
CA SER A 611 -12.42 -11.35 22.74
C SER A 611 -13.48 -12.40 23.08
N ILE A 612 -13.71 -13.39 22.22
CA ILE A 612 -14.69 -14.46 22.49
C ILE A 612 -14.17 -15.40 23.58
N ALA A 613 -12.89 -15.75 23.56
CA ALA A 613 -12.28 -16.59 24.58
C ALA A 613 -12.33 -15.96 25.98
N ASN A 614 -12.24 -14.62 26.05
CA ASN A 614 -12.31 -13.86 27.29
C ASN A 614 -13.64 -14.03 28.03
N ASP A 615 -14.75 -14.24 27.30
CA ASP A 615 -16.07 -14.36 27.92
C ASP A 615 -16.18 -15.57 28.87
N ILE A 616 -15.35 -16.61 28.68
CA ILE A 616 -15.27 -17.76 29.60
C ILE A 616 -14.95 -17.29 31.02
N ALA A 617 -13.91 -16.47 31.19
CA ALA A 617 -13.52 -15.97 32.51
C ALA A 617 -14.59 -15.03 33.09
N LYS A 618 -15.24 -14.22 32.25
CA LYS A 618 -16.32 -13.32 32.68
C LYS A 618 -17.52 -14.09 33.22
N TYR A 619 -17.89 -15.22 32.61
CA TYR A 619 -18.94 -16.09 33.13
C TYR A 619 -18.61 -16.62 34.53
N PHE A 620 -17.37 -17.08 34.74
CA PHE A 620 -16.91 -17.56 36.04
C PHE A 620 -16.75 -16.44 37.08
N ALA A 621 -16.63 -15.18 36.67
CA ALA A 621 -16.64 -14.04 37.59
C ALA A 621 -18.06 -13.64 38.00
N ILE A 622 -18.97 -13.47 37.03
CA ILE A 622 -20.24 -12.76 37.27
C ILE A 622 -21.37 -13.71 37.67
N ILE A 623 -21.47 -14.91 37.07
CA ILE A 623 -22.59 -15.82 37.37
C ILE A 623 -22.58 -16.26 38.85
N PRO A 624 -21.45 -16.72 39.42
CA PRO A 624 -21.41 -17.09 40.84
C PRO A 624 -21.72 -15.89 41.73
N ALA A 625 -21.11 -14.74 41.44
CA ALA A 625 -21.33 -13.51 42.19
C ALA A 625 -22.82 -13.13 42.27
N LEU A 626 -23.55 -13.24 41.15
CA LEU A 626 -24.92 -12.80 41.05
C LEU A 626 -25.92 -13.75 41.75
N PHE A 627 -25.62 -15.05 41.78
CA PHE A 627 -26.58 -16.07 42.19
C PHE A 627 -26.18 -16.89 43.42
N VAL A 628 -24.97 -16.71 43.99
CA VAL A 628 -24.52 -17.51 45.15
C VAL A 628 -25.45 -17.41 46.36
N GLY A 629 -26.10 -16.26 46.56
CA GLY A 629 -27.09 -16.08 47.63
C GLY A 629 -28.36 -16.93 47.45
N LEU A 630 -28.78 -17.16 46.20
CA LEU A 630 -29.95 -18.00 45.87
C LEU A 630 -29.58 -19.48 45.74
N PHE A 631 -28.40 -19.76 45.16
CA PHE A 631 -27.92 -21.09 44.87
C PHE A 631 -26.48 -21.24 45.40
N PRO A 632 -26.31 -21.59 46.69
CA PRO A 632 -24.98 -21.69 47.32
C PRO A 632 -24.02 -22.65 46.59
N GLY A 633 -24.55 -23.67 45.90
CA GLY A 633 -23.76 -24.60 45.08
C GLY A 633 -23.00 -23.93 43.92
N LEU A 634 -23.39 -22.72 43.50
CA LEU A 634 -22.68 -21.96 42.47
C LEU A 634 -21.36 -21.37 42.97
N ASP A 635 -21.10 -21.33 44.28
CA ASP A 635 -19.79 -20.91 44.80
C ASP A 635 -18.65 -21.83 44.33
N LEU A 636 -18.95 -23.10 44.02
CA LEU A 636 -17.99 -24.04 43.40
C LEU A 636 -17.51 -23.56 42.02
N LEU A 637 -18.29 -22.73 41.33
CA LEU A 637 -17.93 -22.12 40.05
C LEU A 637 -17.10 -20.83 40.24
N ASN A 638 -16.93 -20.31 41.45
CA ASN A 638 -16.01 -19.20 41.74
C ASN A 638 -14.55 -19.69 41.74
N ILE A 639 -14.08 -20.16 40.58
CA ILE A 639 -12.72 -20.71 40.39
C ILE A 639 -11.64 -19.70 40.78
N MET A 640 -11.91 -18.40 40.55
CA MET A 640 -11.00 -17.29 40.88
C MET A 640 -10.98 -16.93 42.37
N ARG A 641 -11.91 -17.48 43.17
CA ARG A 641 -12.08 -17.16 44.59
C ARG A 641 -12.15 -15.64 44.83
N LEU A 642 -13.02 -14.95 44.09
CA LEU A 642 -13.25 -13.51 44.22
C LEU A 642 -13.85 -13.18 45.59
N HIS A 643 -13.53 -12.01 46.14
CA HIS A 643 -13.80 -11.67 47.54
C HIS A 643 -15.30 -11.58 47.89
N SER A 644 -16.08 -10.86 47.08
CA SER A 644 -17.51 -10.67 47.25
C SER A 644 -18.25 -10.57 45.91
N PRO A 645 -19.58 -10.69 45.89
CA PRO A 645 -20.38 -10.41 44.70
C PRO A 645 -20.09 -9.05 44.06
N GLN A 646 -20.01 -8.01 44.88
CA GLN A 646 -19.78 -6.63 44.45
C GLN A 646 -18.37 -6.47 43.87
N SER A 647 -17.36 -7.01 44.55
CA SER A 647 -15.97 -6.95 44.09
C SER A 647 -15.79 -7.73 42.79
N ALA A 648 -16.45 -8.87 42.64
CA ALA A 648 -16.40 -9.70 41.44
C ALA A 648 -17.01 -8.99 40.22
N ILE A 649 -18.21 -8.43 40.36
CA ILE A 649 -18.90 -7.70 39.29
C ILE A 649 -18.08 -6.47 38.89
N LEU A 650 -17.64 -5.65 39.86
CA LEU A 650 -16.85 -4.47 39.56
C LEU A 650 -15.53 -4.85 38.88
N SER A 651 -14.84 -5.89 39.36
CA SER A 651 -13.56 -6.32 38.77
C SER A 651 -13.72 -6.78 37.32
N ALA A 652 -14.82 -7.46 36.99
CA ALA A 652 -15.14 -7.85 35.62
C ALA A 652 -15.40 -6.62 34.72
N VAL A 653 -16.15 -5.62 35.22
CA VAL A 653 -16.43 -4.37 34.48
C VAL A 653 -15.14 -3.57 34.26
N ILE A 654 -14.29 -3.42 35.29
CA ILE A 654 -12.99 -2.75 35.18
C ILE A 654 -12.11 -3.45 34.14
N PHE A 655 -12.01 -4.78 34.21
CA PHE A 655 -11.22 -5.55 33.26
C PHE A 655 -11.73 -5.32 31.83
N ASN A 656 -13.06 -5.34 31.62
CA ASN A 656 -13.68 -5.12 30.32
C ASN A 656 -13.35 -3.73 29.72
N ALA A 657 -13.22 -2.70 30.55
CA ALA A 657 -12.80 -1.37 30.09
C ALA A 657 -11.29 -1.32 29.81
N VAL A 658 -10.46 -1.78 30.74
CA VAL A 658 -9.00 -1.67 30.67
C VAL A 658 -8.42 -2.50 29.51
N VAL A 659 -9.01 -3.65 29.21
CA VAL A 659 -8.54 -4.52 28.11
C VAL A 659 -8.62 -3.81 26.75
N ILE A 660 -9.56 -2.89 26.55
CA ILE A 660 -9.64 -2.07 25.33
C ILE A 660 -8.35 -1.27 25.17
N VAL A 661 -7.98 -0.49 26.19
CA VAL A 661 -6.77 0.35 26.19
C VAL A 661 -5.50 -0.49 26.03
N ALA A 662 -5.43 -1.64 26.70
CA ALA A 662 -4.31 -2.56 26.61
C ALA A 662 -4.11 -3.14 25.19
N LEU A 663 -5.19 -3.27 24.42
CA LEU A 663 -5.18 -3.83 23.07
C LEU A 663 -5.08 -2.78 21.96
N ILE A 664 -5.26 -1.49 22.24
CA ILE A 664 -5.04 -0.39 21.26
C ILE A 664 -3.69 -0.53 20.54
N PRO A 665 -2.54 -0.77 21.22
CA PRO A 665 -1.25 -0.89 20.53
C PRO A 665 -1.20 -2.05 19.56
N LEU A 666 -1.84 -3.18 19.91
CA LEU A 666 -1.90 -4.35 19.04
C LEU A 666 -2.80 -4.09 17.83
N ALA A 667 -3.94 -3.42 18.05
CA ALA A 667 -4.87 -3.02 16.99
C ALA A 667 -4.21 -2.08 15.96
N LEU A 668 -3.39 -1.12 16.43
CA LEU A 668 -2.73 -0.14 15.56
C LEU A 668 -1.47 -0.69 14.87
N ARG A 669 -0.65 -1.48 15.58
CA ARG A 669 0.58 -2.06 14.99
C ARG A 669 0.29 -3.25 14.10
N GLY A 670 -0.78 -3.98 14.41
CA GLY A 670 -1.13 -5.25 13.80
C GLY A 670 -0.32 -6.43 14.32
N VAL A 671 -0.87 -7.63 14.17
CA VAL A 671 -0.23 -8.91 14.48
C VAL A 671 0.84 -9.23 13.46
N ARG A 672 2.06 -9.62 13.89
CA ARG A 672 3.14 -9.98 12.96
C ARG A 672 2.73 -11.15 12.06
N TYR A 673 2.71 -10.91 10.76
CA TYR A 673 2.51 -11.94 9.74
C TYR A 673 3.72 -12.88 9.69
N THR A 674 3.46 -14.16 9.44
CA THR A 674 4.49 -15.15 9.11
C THR A 674 3.95 -16.05 8.01
N PRO A 675 4.64 -16.21 6.88
CA PRO A 675 4.21 -17.11 5.80
C PRO A 675 4.03 -18.54 6.32
N ALA A 676 2.81 -19.07 6.24
CA ALA A 676 2.46 -20.42 6.64
C ALA A 676 1.13 -20.83 6.01
N GLY A 677 0.90 -22.13 5.85
CA GLY A 677 -0.38 -22.65 5.37
C GLY A 677 -1.53 -22.33 6.34
N ALA A 678 -2.76 -22.26 5.80
CA ALA A 678 -3.95 -21.86 6.55
C ALA A 678 -4.16 -22.64 7.87
N SER A 679 -3.96 -23.96 7.85
CA SER A 679 -4.08 -24.81 9.04
C SER A 679 -3.10 -24.42 10.16
N LYS A 680 -1.84 -24.13 9.81
CA LYS A 680 -0.81 -23.73 10.77
C LYS A 680 -1.08 -22.33 11.33
N LEU A 681 -1.57 -21.41 10.49
CA LEU A 681 -2.01 -20.07 10.92
C LEU A 681 -3.20 -20.15 11.88
N LEU A 682 -4.20 -20.97 11.59
CA LEU A 682 -5.36 -21.19 12.44
C LEU A 682 -4.95 -21.80 13.79
N SER A 683 -4.15 -22.86 13.77
CA SER A 683 -3.64 -23.50 15.00
C SER A 683 -2.88 -22.51 15.86
N ARG A 684 -1.97 -21.72 15.28
CA ARG A 684 -1.25 -20.67 16.01
C ARG A 684 -2.19 -19.60 16.56
N ASN A 685 -3.21 -19.20 15.79
CA ASN A 685 -4.18 -18.21 16.25
C ASN A 685 -4.93 -18.71 17.50
N LEU A 686 -5.44 -19.94 17.46
CA LEU A 686 -6.13 -20.57 18.59
C LEU A 686 -5.20 -20.78 19.79
N SER A 687 -3.96 -21.22 19.57
CA SER A 687 -2.99 -21.43 20.65
C SER A 687 -2.52 -20.14 21.31
N VAL A 688 -2.31 -19.06 20.56
CA VAL A 688 -1.80 -17.79 21.12
C VAL A 688 -2.95 -16.91 21.62
N TYR A 689 -3.92 -16.62 20.76
CA TYR A 689 -4.99 -15.68 21.06
C TYR A 689 -6.19 -16.35 21.73
N GLY A 690 -6.45 -17.63 21.43
CA GLY A 690 -7.47 -18.41 22.14
C GLY A 690 -7.04 -18.71 23.58
N LEU A 691 -5.92 -19.42 23.79
CA LEU A 691 -5.45 -19.70 25.16
C LEU A 691 -5.08 -18.41 25.92
N GLY A 692 -4.45 -17.45 25.24
CA GLY A 692 -4.18 -16.13 25.83
C GLY A 692 -5.46 -15.41 26.25
N GLY A 693 -6.51 -15.49 25.42
CA GLY A 693 -7.84 -14.95 25.71
C GLY A 693 -8.55 -15.66 26.85
N ILE A 694 -8.23 -16.93 27.13
CA ILE A 694 -8.71 -17.63 28.33
C ILE A 694 -7.91 -17.19 29.55
N ILE A 695 -6.59 -17.31 29.52
CA ILE A 695 -5.73 -17.17 30.72
C ILE A 695 -5.64 -15.71 31.20
N ALA A 696 -5.45 -14.75 30.28
CA ALA A 696 -5.25 -13.35 30.62
C ALA A 696 -6.39 -12.74 31.47
N PRO A 697 -7.68 -12.95 31.18
CA PRO A 697 -8.75 -12.43 32.01
C PRO A 697 -8.90 -13.11 33.36
N PHE A 698 -8.63 -14.42 33.49
CA PHE A 698 -8.59 -15.05 34.82
C PHE A 698 -7.56 -14.36 35.73
N ILE A 699 -6.38 -14.07 35.20
CA ILE A 699 -5.32 -13.35 35.93
C ILE A 699 -5.73 -11.89 36.16
N GLY A 700 -6.20 -11.21 35.10
CA GLY A 700 -6.55 -9.78 35.14
C GLY A 700 -7.67 -9.46 36.11
N ILE A 701 -8.79 -10.18 36.04
CA ILE A 701 -9.91 -10.02 36.97
C ILE A 701 -9.46 -10.29 38.40
N LYS A 702 -8.66 -11.33 38.63
CA LYS A 702 -8.15 -11.62 39.98
C LYS A 702 -7.25 -10.51 40.52
N LEU A 703 -6.33 -9.98 39.71
CA LEU A 703 -5.45 -8.90 40.11
C LEU A 703 -6.23 -7.62 40.43
N ILE A 704 -7.27 -7.32 39.65
CA ILE A 704 -8.15 -6.19 39.90
C ILE A 704 -8.93 -6.40 41.21
N ASP A 705 -9.49 -7.59 41.44
CA ASP A 705 -10.22 -7.94 42.67
C ASP A 705 -9.36 -7.77 43.93
N LEU A 706 -8.06 -8.11 43.86
CA LEU A 706 -7.13 -7.92 44.98
C LEU A 706 -6.99 -6.46 45.43
N VAL A 707 -7.20 -5.52 44.51
CA VAL A 707 -7.18 -4.07 44.79
C VAL A 707 -8.58 -3.57 45.14
N VAL A 708 -9.59 -3.97 44.36
CA VAL A 708 -10.98 -3.54 44.52
C VAL A 708 -11.56 -3.95 45.87
N ARG A 709 -11.19 -5.12 46.41
CA ARG A 709 -11.62 -5.55 47.75
C ARG A 709 -11.18 -4.63 48.90
N LEU A 710 -10.23 -3.72 48.65
CA LEU A 710 -9.79 -2.73 49.64
C LEU A 710 -10.68 -1.47 49.64
N LEU A 711 -11.59 -1.34 48.66
CA LEU A 711 -12.51 -0.23 48.58
C LEU A 711 -13.65 -0.37 49.60
N PRO A 712 -14.17 0.74 50.16
CA PRO A 712 -15.29 0.69 51.11
C PRO A 712 -16.54 0.08 50.47
N GLY A 713 -17.20 -0.84 51.18
CA GLY A 713 -18.45 -1.47 50.74
C GLY A 713 -18.31 -2.66 49.80
N MET A 714 -17.10 -3.25 49.72
CA MET A 714 -16.76 -4.42 48.91
C MET A 714 -16.53 -5.70 49.71
#